data_AF-D7IAQ3-F1
#
_entry.id   AF-D7IAQ3-F1
#
_cell.length_a   1.000
_cell.length_b   1.000
_cell.length_c   1.000
_cell.angle_alpha   90.00
_cell.angle_beta   90.00
_cell.angle_gamma   90.00
#
_symmetry.space_group_name_H-M   'P 1'
#
loop_
_entity.id
_entity.type
_entity.pdbx_description
1 polymer ?
#
loop_
_entity_poly.entity_id
_entity_poly.type
_entity_poly.pdbx_seq_one_letter_code
_entity_poly.pdbx_strand_id
1 'polypeptide(L)'
;MKCFNKLKADYAVLLSFISCMFFMGSCNIAYQYDIESGTEDDTADSTNVTIVTGEGIDVSMYESARVFPGLVDTLVDNTVNTLLALDLSKRYIPAYDLDVQQVPRPIYSTGLYAGAGELITITINDNTMGLTVIIGSHLDDLTDISPYLRLPVVTTSKQLFPGKNTIRNPLGGMIWIEKSKDVNGSADFVMEINGAYRSPDFIVGSTDVTAWVEQLRTTTVPWLELRGRHVAFSVQRERLLDMINDDPTIAEKMPNTLEAWDNAVETYYYNYYSLQVGAQDFSMRAPDFPERVVLDVELLDNLYIRNADYGVVALNTNYLLNELASYQTLKSGNSVAIFNALYRNYSFRDIKSPWWSEVSDAVKAIPLYRMAEKGLREDGYPMGPIFPEEGSSIAEQFPKALAYADTDSSRWFVSDIKSEVRPTYALASLVQLANYKDDDWAFYIELNRMIKDKISVDHSTSTYFFKALCDYFKEDFSPFFEHWGYSLTDEARSYASKYPLMDKAIWKYSPLAENPSSGVVDFPSNGYHYRHNRADWEIYALDANGSDNFNSGQSPDRLLDSDKSTGWTSYYNNDTSTPPLPYYLFIDMKETTDVNGVFLAGNNSDFAATKLIIETPVNQDIINNPLDENIVWREIVQIDSIAHPELPNIKSEGFYDFPSKEQVRYLRIKLPEPNRNDNWNETDMSRFRFRVQSFTEFGTFYYKP
;
A
#
# COMPACT_ATOMS: atom_id res chain seq x y z
N MET A 1 49.43 2.85 13.63
CA MET A 1 49.98 3.99 12.86
C MET A 1 50.32 3.48 11.46
N LYS A 2 49.66 4.03 10.43
CA LYS A 2 49.90 3.87 8.97
C LYS A 2 49.97 2.44 8.39
N CYS A 3 48.82 1.92 7.98
CA CYS A 3 48.59 1.22 6.70
C CYS A 3 47.17 0.64 6.66
N PHE A 4 46.13 1.45 6.44
CA PHE A 4 44.77 0.96 6.08
C PHE A 4 43.85 2.04 5.47
N ASN A 5 44.39 3.04 4.74
CA ASN A 5 43.57 4.13 4.16
C ASN A 5 43.96 4.49 2.70
N LYS A 6 44.31 3.50 1.86
CA LYS A 6 44.71 3.78 0.46
C LYS A 6 44.01 2.95 -0.61
N LEU A 7 42.81 2.44 -0.33
CA LEU A 7 41.97 1.70 -1.30
C LEU A 7 40.52 2.21 -1.41
N LYS A 8 40.19 3.36 -0.79
CA LYS A 8 38.88 4.04 -0.94
C LYS A 8 38.90 5.32 -1.79
N ALA A 9 40.04 5.68 -2.37
CA ALA A 9 40.19 6.94 -3.12
C ALA A 9 40.08 6.80 -4.65
N ASP A 10 40.24 5.59 -5.22
CA ASP A 10 40.33 5.43 -6.68
C ASP A 10 39.02 4.96 -7.36
N TYR A 11 37.92 4.77 -6.61
CA TYR A 11 36.57 4.55 -7.18
C TYR A 11 35.66 5.79 -7.14
N ALA A 12 36.07 6.87 -6.48
CA ALA A 12 35.30 8.13 -6.43
C ALA A 12 35.62 9.08 -7.61
N VAL A 13 36.69 8.83 -8.36
CA VAL A 13 37.14 9.71 -9.45
C VAL A 13 36.66 9.23 -10.83
N LEU A 14 36.21 7.97 -10.98
CA LEU A 14 35.64 7.46 -12.23
C LEU A 14 34.12 7.67 -12.36
N LEU A 15 33.42 7.94 -11.26
CA LEU A 15 31.98 8.27 -11.23
C LEU A 15 31.71 9.79 -11.34
N SER A 16 32.74 10.62 -11.31
CA SER A 16 32.62 12.09 -11.41
C SER A 16 33.07 12.66 -12.77
N PHE A 17 33.31 11.83 -13.79
CA PHE A 17 33.81 12.27 -15.10
C PHE A 17 32.97 11.83 -16.32
N ILE A 18 31.80 11.21 -16.12
CA ILE A 18 30.80 10.97 -17.19
C ILE A 18 29.50 11.77 -16.90
N SER A 19 29.63 12.94 -16.27
CA SER A 19 28.52 13.89 -16.06
C SER A 19 28.79 15.28 -16.63
N CYS A 20 29.90 15.46 -17.35
CA CYS A 20 30.25 16.74 -17.98
C CYS A 20 30.72 16.50 -19.41
N MET A 21 29.80 16.41 -20.37
CA MET A 21 29.99 16.85 -21.77
C MET A 21 28.77 16.43 -22.61
N PHE A 22 27.71 17.23 -22.58
CA PHE A 22 26.83 17.48 -23.75
C PHE A 22 26.04 18.77 -23.50
N PHE A 23 26.77 19.88 -23.36
CA PHE A 23 26.28 21.21 -23.70
C PHE A 23 27.09 21.66 -24.91
N MET A 24 26.46 21.79 -26.07
CA MET A 24 26.64 22.93 -26.98
C MET A 24 25.57 22.89 -28.07
N GLY A 25 24.81 23.98 -28.16
CA GLY A 25 24.23 24.41 -29.43
C GLY A 25 22.72 24.34 -29.55
N SER A 26 21.99 25.13 -28.76
CA SER A 26 20.82 25.81 -29.31
C SER A 26 20.80 27.24 -28.79
N CYS A 27 20.59 28.17 -29.72
CA CYS A 27 20.64 29.61 -29.48
C CYS A 27 19.74 30.01 -28.32
N ASN A 28 20.35 30.65 -27.33
CA ASN A 28 19.70 31.48 -26.34
C ASN A 28 18.85 32.55 -27.04
N ILE A 29 17.53 32.42 -26.95
CA ILE A 29 16.66 33.59 -26.83
C ILE A 29 16.06 33.49 -25.43
N ALA A 30 16.84 33.96 -24.46
CA ALA A 30 16.36 34.22 -23.12
C ALA A 30 15.36 35.37 -23.20
N TYR A 31 14.07 35.06 -23.12
CA TYR A 31 13.07 36.06 -22.77
C TYR A 31 13.10 36.16 -21.24
N GLN A 32 13.87 37.12 -20.72
CA GLN A 32 13.80 37.54 -19.33
C GLN A 32 12.44 38.22 -19.11
N TYR A 33 11.46 37.45 -18.64
CA TYR A 33 10.44 37.98 -17.76
C TYR A 33 10.77 37.43 -16.37
N ASP A 34 11.53 38.20 -15.60
CA ASP A 34 11.70 37.93 -14.17
C ASP A 34 10.34 38.19 -13.51
N ILE A 35 9.56 37.13 -13.30
CA ILE A 35 8.55 37.14 -12.25
C ILE A 35 9.37 37.01 -10.97
N GLU A 36 9.64 38.14 -10.30
CA GLU A 36 10.11 38.17 -8.91
C GLU A 36 9.21 37.22 -8.11
N SER A 37 9.79 36.35 -7.26
CA SER A 37 9.32 35.08 -6.64
C SER A 37 7.82 34.86 -6.30
N GLY A 38 6.91 35.81 -6.53
CA GLY A 38 5.47 35.73 -6.27
C GLY A 38 5.13 35.62 -4.78
N THR A 39 6.16 35.62 -3.94
CA THR A 39 6.15 35.19 -2.55
C THR A 39 6.92 36.23 -1.75
N GLU A 40 6.26 36.94 -0.84
CA GLU A 40 6.93 37.81 0.13
C GLU A 40 7.54 36.93 1.24
N ASP A 41 8.76 36.43 1.02
CA ASP A 41 9.56 35.69 2.02
C ASP A 41 10.30 36.66 2.95
N ASP A 42 9.59 37.44 3.76
CA ASP A 42 10.22 38.30 4.77
C ASP A 42 10.05 37.72 6.18
N THR A 43 11.19 37.27 6.73
CA THR A 43 11.41 37.01 8.14
C THR A 43 11.10 38.26 8.97
N ALA A 44 10.00 38.22 9.72
CA ALA A 44 9.73 39.03 10.90
C ALA A 44 10.47 40.38 11.00
N ASP A 45 10.14 41.35 10.15
CA ASP A 45 10.25 42.76 10.53
C ASP A 45 9.16 43.59 9.85
N SER A 46 8.47 44.40 10.64
CA SER A 46 7.23 45.11 10.31
C SER A 46 7.37 46.27 9.31
N THR A 47 8.44 46.31 8.51
CA THR A 47 8.83 47.50 7.73
C THR A 47 8.70 47.39 6.22
N ASN A 48 8.46 46.20 5.65
CA ASN A 48 8.33 46.00 4.20
C ASN A 48 6.92 45.53 3.79
N VAL A 49 5.91 46.38 4.00
CA VAL A 49 4.61 46.16 3.35
C VAL A 49 4.70 46.68 1.92
N THR A 50 4.79 45.79 0.93
CA THR A 50 4.70 46.20 -0.48
C THR A 50 3.25 46.60 -0.78
N ILE A 51 3.00 47.90 -0.93
CA ILE A 51 1.68 48.42 -1.31
C ILE A 51 1.62 48.47 -2.83
N VAL A 52 0.78 47.63 -3.44
CA VAL A 52 0.46 47.75 -4.87
C VAL A 52 -0.47 48.95 -5.05
N THR A 53 0.07 50.08 -5.54
CA THR A 53 -0.63 51.37 -5.67
C THR A 53 -1.10 51.71 -7.08
N GLY A 54 -0.96 50.81 -8.06
CA GLY A 54 -1.37 51.07 -9.44
C GLY A 54 -2.89 51.17 -9.61
N GLU A 55 -3.39 52.35 -9.94
CA GLU A 55 -4.81 52.60 -10.30
C GLU A 55 -5.09 52.10 -11.73
N GLY A 56 -5.25 50.79 -11.89
CA GLY A 56 -5.56 50.15 -13.18
C GLY A 56 -5.35 48.63 -13.15
N ILE A 57 -6.01 47.94 -14.08
CA ILE A 57 -5.81 46.50 -14.29
C ILE A 57 -4.45 46.29 -14.94
N ASP A 58 -3.64 45.40 -14.36
CA ASP A 58 -2.35 45.02 -14.92
C ASP A 58 -2.53 44.04 -16.09
N VAL A 59 -2.41 44.56 -17.31
CA VAL A 59 -2.60 43.76 -18.53
C VAL A 59 -1.31 43.10 -19.03
N SER A 60 -0.20 43.22 -18.29
CA SER A 60 1.12 42.75 -18.74
C SER A 60 1.18 41.26 -19.06
N MET A 61 0.38 40.46 -18.36
CA MET A 61 0.36 39.00 -18.48
C MET A 61 -0.94 38.46 -19.10
N TYR A 62 -1.76 39.29 -19.74
CA TYR A 62 -3.04 38.86 -20.31
C TYR A 62 -2.93 37.72 -21.33
N GLU A 63 -1.91 37.77 -22.19
CA GLU A 63 -1.72 36.70 -23.19
C GLU A 63 -1.36 35.37 -22.54
N SER A 64 -0.55 35.38 -21.48
CA SER A 64 -0.26 34.19 -20.68
C SER A 64 -1.49 33.75 -19.88
N ALA A 65 -2.23 34.69 -19.29
CA ALA A 65 -3.45 34.43 -18.54
C ALA A 65 -4.56 33.81 -19.42
N ARG A 66 -4.62 34.14 -20.71
CA ARG A 66 -5.51 33.48 -21.69
C ARG A 66 -5.18 32.00 -21.86
N VAL A 67 -3.89 31.64 -21.79
CA VAL A 67 -3.45 30.24 -21.85
C VAL A 67 -3.76 29.55 -20.53
N PHE A 68 -3.36 30.15 -19.41
CA PHE A 68 -3.57 29.62 -18.07
C PHE A 68 -3.40 30.72 -17.00
N PRO A 69 -4.23 30.77 -15.94
CA PRO A 69 -5.34 29.85 -15.62
C PRO A 69 -6.63 30.13 -16.41
N GLY A 70 -6.70 31.23 -17.14
CA GLY A 70 -7.87 31.67 -17.90
C GLY A 70 -8.28 33.09 -17.52
N LEU A 71 -8.85 33.83 -18.47
CA LEU A 71 -9.41 35.17 -18.23
C LEU A 71 -10.88 35.08 -17.81
N VAL A 72 -11.31 36.05 -17.01
CA VAL A 72 -12.72 36.34 -16.76
C VAL A 72 -13.18 37.41 -17.75
N ASP A 73 -14.32 37.21 -18.41
CA ASP A 73 -14.94 38.22 -19.26
C ASP A 73 -15.71 39.24 -18.42
N THR A 74 -15.12 40.43 -18.28
CA THR A 74 -15.71 41.57 -17.53
C THR A 74 -17.04 42.08 -18.10
N LEU A 75 -17.44 41.67 -19.32
CA LEU A 75 -18.74 42.00 -19.89
C LEU A 75 -19.84 41.01 -19.45
N VAL A 76 -19.46 39.83 -18.97
CA VAL A 76 -20.36 38.76 -18.55
C VAL A 76 -20.41 38.68 -17.03
N ASP A 77 -19.25 38.64 -16.38
CA ASP A 77 -19.14 38.54 -14.93
C ASP A 77 -18.81 39.90 -14.31
N ASN A 78 -19.40 40.17 -13.14
CA ASN A 78 -19.17 41.38 -12.37
C ASN A 78 -18.39 41.04 -11.10
N THR A 79 -17.51 41.95 -10.69
CA THR A 79 -16.83 41.84 -9.40
C THR A 79 -17.82 42.04 -8.26
N VAL A 80 -17.51 41.40 -7.13
CA VAL A 80 -18.28 41.43 -5.90
C VAL A 80 -17.43 41.97 -4.75
N ASN A 81 -18.14 42.60 -3.82
CA ASN A 81 -17.63 43.04 -2.53
C ASN A 81 -18.40 42.25 -1.48
N THR A 82 -17.71 41.40 -0.73
CA THR A 82 -18.38 40.39 0.10
C THR A 82 -17.66 40.17 1.43
N LEU A 83 -18.45 39.74 2.42
CA LEU A 83 -17.94 39.28 3.70
C LEU A 83 -17.71 37.77 3.62
N LEU A 84 -16.52 37.32 4.00
CA LEU A 84 -16.12 35.93 4.08
C LEU A 84 -15.99 35.53 5.54
N ALA A 85 -16.82 34.58 5.98
CA ALA A 85 -16.68 33.96 7.29
C ALA A 85 -15.70 32.78 7.20
N LEU A 86 -14.74 32.72 8.12
CA LEU A 86 -13.80 31.60 8.26
C LEU A 86 -13.86 31.06 9.69
N ASP A 87 -13.95 29.74 9.81
CA ASP A 87 -13.83 29.08 11.11
C ASP A 87 -12.34 28.93 11.47
N LEU A 88 -11.77 29.94 12.14
CA LEU A 88 -10.37 29.91 12.58
C LEU A 88 -10.14 29.01 13.81
N SER A 89 -11.21 28.40 14.37
CA SER A 89 -11.11 27.45 15.47
C SER A 89 -10.62 26.05 15.02
N LYS A 90 -10.75 25.75 13.72
CA LYS A 90 -10.20 24.54 13.08
C LYS A 90 -8.72 24.35 13.40
N ARG A 91 -8.30 23.12 13.68
CA ARG A 91 -6.95 22.77 14.11
C ARG A 91 -6.15 22.16 12.96
N TYR A 92 -4.90 22.58 12.85
CA TYR A 92 -3.88 21.87 12.09
C TYR A 92 -3.13 20.95 13.05
N ILE A 93 -2.99 19.68 12.69
CA ILE A 93 -2.20 18.71 13.45
C ILE A 93 -1.15 18.15 12.50
N PRO A 94 0.16 18.28 12.81
CA PRO A 94 1.22 17.75 11.99
C PRO A 94 1.07 16.24 11.71
N ALA A 95 1.45 15.81 10.50
CA ALA A 95 1.39 14.40 10.10
C ALA A 95 2.16 13.47 11.05
N TYR A 96 3.28 13.96 11.60
CA TYR A 96 4.08 13.23 12.59
C TYR A 96 3.28 12.89 13.86
N ASP A 97 2.45 13.81 14.35
CA ASP A 97 1.66 13.61 15.57
C ASP A 97 0.48 12.65 15.36
N LEU A 98 0.09 12.42 14.11
CA LEU A 98 -0.92 11.46 13.71
C LEU A 98 -0.34 10.13 13.20
N ASP A 99 0.99 9.99 13.18
CA ASP A 99 1.72 8.84 12.62
C ASP A 99 1.46 8.54 11.13
N VAL A 100 1.01 9.54 10.37
CA VAL A 100 0.77 9.42 8.92
C VAL A 100 1.88 10.10 8.10
N GLN A 101 1.87 9.93 6.78
CA GLN A 101 2.85 10.56 5.89
C GLN A 101 2.56 12.06 5.71
N GLN A 102 1.29 12.40 5.50
CA GLN A 102 0.87 13.75 5.16
C GLN A 102 -0.54 14.05 5.66
N VAL A 103 -0.78 15.31 5.99
CA VAL A 103 -2.10 15.86 6.33
C VAL A 103 -2.40 17.09 5.47
N PRO A 104 -3.67 17.46 5.29
CA PRO A 104 -4.04 18.69 4.59
C PRO A 104 -3.44 19.96 5.22
N ARG A 105 -3.01 20.89 4.36
CA ARG A 105 -2.62 22.24 4.79
C ARG A 105 -3.84 23.01 5.30
N PRO A 106 -3.63 23.96 6.24
CA PRO A 106 -4.69 24.80 6.83
C PRO A 106 -5.21 25.88 5.87
N ILE A 107 -5.70 25.46 4.70
CA ILE A 107 -6.18 26.33 3.62
C ILE A 107 -7.71 26.36 3.62
N TYR A 108 -8.26 27.57 3.57
CA TYR A 108 -9.69 27.85 3.42
C TYR A 108 -10.02 28.24 1.99
N SER A 109 -11.01 27.53 1.42
CA SER A 109 -11.61 27.86 0.13
C SER A 109 -12.58 29.03 0.28
N THR A 110 -12.40 30.09 -0.52
CA THR A 110 -13.19 31.32 -0.39
C THR A 110 -14.43 31.36 -1.30
N GLY A 111 -14.47 30.55 -2.37
CA GLY A 111 -15.48 30.67 -3.42
C GLY A 111 -15.33 31.93 -4.29
N LEU A 112 -14.12 32.50 -4.33
CA LEU A 112 -13.80 33.71 -5.05
C LEU A 112 -12.62 33.50 -6.01
N TYR A 113 -12.62 34.27 -7.09
CA TYR A 113 -11.61 34.25 -8.14
C TYR A 113 -11.11 35.68 -8.41
N ALA A 114 -9.80 35.87 -8.49
CA ALA A 114 -9.21 37.14 -8.89
C ALA A 114 -9.08 37.21 -10.41
N GLY A 115 -9.61 38.27 -11.02
CA GLY A 115 -9.35 38.58 -12.43
C GLY A 115 -7.87 38.84 -12.67
N ALA A 116 -7.37 38.53 -13.87
CA ALA A 116 -5.98 38.72 -14.23
C ALA A 116 -5.58 40.19 -14.07
N GLY A 117 -4.55 40.45 -13.25
CA GLY A 117 -4.02 41.79 -12.99
C GLY A 117 -4.94 42.73 -12.21
N GLU A 118 -6.13 42.28 -11.80
CA GLU A 118 -7.08 43.08 -11.04
C GLU A 118 -6.69 43.17 -9.56
N LEU A 119 -7.02 44.30 -8.92
CA LEU A 119 -6.67 44.54 -7.53
C LEU A 119 -7.71 43.92 -6.59
N ILE A 120 -7.29 42.99 -5.76
CA ILE A 120 -8.08 42.47 -4.65
C ILE A 120 -7.76 43.28 -3.40
N THR A 121 -8.80 43.76 -2.73
CA THR A 121 -8.70 44.41 -1.42
C THR A 121 -9.28 43.49 -0.36
N ILE A 122 -8.49 43.20 0.67
CA ILE A 122 -8.89 42.35 1.80
C ILE A 122 -8.81 43.17 3.08
N THR A 123 -9.93 43.35 3.76
CA THR A 123 -9.99 44.09 5.02
C THR A 123 -10.26 43.15 6.19
N ILE A 124 -9.34 43.12 7.15
CA ILE A 124 -9.48 42.38 8.39
C ILE A 124 -9.81 43.39 9.50
N ASN A 125 -11.03 43.36 10.00
CA ASN A 125 -11.48 44.30 11.05
C ASN A 125 -11.11 43.84 12.47
N ASP A 126 -10.63 42.60 12.62
CA ASP A 126 -10.14 42.01 13.86
C ASP A 126 -8.60 42.13 13.95
N ASN A 127 -8.03 41.93 15.13
CA ASN A 127 -6.58 41.91 15.37
C ASN A 127 -5.94 40.54 15.07
N THR A 128 -6.62 39.70 14.29
CA THR A 128 -6.12 38.37 13.92
C THR A 128 -4.89 38.50 13.02
N MET A 129 -3.86 37.73 13.34
CA MET A 129 -2.57 37.66 12.62
C MET A 129 -2.33 36.23 12.12
N GLY A 130 -1.37 36.05 11.21
CA GLY A 130 -0.96 34.74 10.71
C GLY A 130 -1.93 34.15 9.69
N LEU A 131 -2.54 35.01 8.87
CA LEU A 131 -3.26 34.63 7.67
C LEU A 131 -2.45 35.04 6.44
N THR A 132 -2.48 34.22 5.40
CA THR A 132 -1.84 34.48 4.11
C THR A 132 -2.90 34.34 3.03
N VAL A 133 -3.06 35.35 2.18
CA VAL A 133 -3.85 35.20 0.95
C VAL A 133 -2.99 34.54 -0.11
N ILE A 134 -3.58 33.61 -0.85
CA ILE A 134 -2.99 32.94 -2.00
C ILE A 134 -3.92 33.19 -3.19
N ILE A 135 -3.40 33.71 -4.30
CA ILE A 135 -4.11 33.82 -5.57
C ILE A 135 -3.46 32.88 -6.58
N GLY A 136 -4.18 31.82 -6.95
CA GLY A 136 -3.70 30.69 -7.74
C GLY A 136 -3.72 29.39 -6.93
N SER A 137 -4.46 28.38 -7.39
CA SER A 137 -4.55 27.06 -6.74
C SER A 137 -3.40 26.11 -7.10
N HIS A 138 -2.56 26.51 -8.07
CA HIS A 138 -1.47 25.73 -8.64
C HIS A 138 -0.15 26.22 -8.07
N LEU A 139 0.21 25.71 -6.88
CA LEU A 139 1.33 26.20 -6.08
C LEU A 139 2.68 25.60 -6.52
N ASP A 140 2.68 24.58 -7.39
CA ASP A 140 3.89 23.98 -7.94
C ASP A 140 4.66 25.00 -8.81
N ASP A 141 5.94 25.19 -8.47
CA ASP A 141 6.93 25.89 -9.29
C ASP A 141 7.49 24.93 -10.35
N LEU A 142 7.20 25.20 -11.62
CA LEU A 142 7.62 24.36 -12.75
C LEU A 142 8.86 24.90 -13.46
N THR A 143 9.68 25.75 -12.83
CA THR A 143 10.80 26.45 -13.49
C THR A 143 11.83 25.50 -14.10
N ASP A 144 11.95 24.30 -13.54
CA ASP A 144 12.84 23.24 -14.02
C ASP A 144 12.30 22.48 -15.27
N ILE A 145 11.08 22.77 -15.72
CA ILE A 145 10.46 22.14 -16.90
C ILE A 145 10.63 23.03 -18.14
N SER A 146 11.06 22.43 -19.25
CA SER A 146 11.16 23.11 -20.55
C SER A 146 10.95 22.15 -21.73
N PRO A 147 10.09 22.49 -22.70
CA PRO A 147 9.21 23.66 -22.74
C PRO A 147 8.02 23.52 -21.77
N TYR A 148 7.54 24.63 -21.22
CA TYR A 148 6.38 24.66 -20.32
C TYR A 148 5.06 24.86 -21.09
N LEU A 149 3.98 24.20 -20.64
CA LEU A 149 2.61 24.32 -21.16
C LEU A 149 1.84 25.49 -20.54
N ARG A 150 2.22 25.89 -19.32
CA ARG A 150 1.79 27.13 -18.65
C ARG A 150 3.00 27.87 -18.08
N LEU A 151 2.86 29.13 -17.68
CA LEU A 151 3.98 29.78 -16.98
C LEU A 151 4.41 28.96 -15.76
N PRO A 152 5.71 28.87 -15.45
CA PRO A 152 6.20 28.03 -14.36
C PRO A 152 5.62 28.37 -12.99
N VAL A 153 5.55 29.66 -12.67
CA VAL A 153 4.97 30.19 -11.44
C VAL A 153 3.72 30.98 -11.79
N VAL A 154 2.58 30.53 -11.26
CA VAL A 154 1.25 31.12 -11.55
C VAL A 154 0.54 31.63 -10.31
N THR A 155 1.20 31.54 -9.16
CA THR A 155 0.63 31.87 -7.85
C THR A 155 1.27 33.14 -7.30
N THR A 156 0.47 33.96 -6.62
CA THR A 156 0.96 35.08 -5.80
C THR A 156 0.45 34.89 -4.38
N SER A 157 1.30 35.03 -3.38
CA SER A 157 0.91 34.96 -1.98
C SER A 157 1.36 36.20 -1.20
N LYS A 158 0.59 36.57 -0.17
CA LYS A 158 0.87 37.73 0.68
C LYS A 158 0.35 37.51 2.09
N GLN A 159 1.15 37.84 3.09
CA GLN A 159 0.70 37.87 4.49
C GLN A 159 -0.34 38.98 4.69
N LEU A 160 -1.38 38.69 5.46
CA LEU A 160 -2.44 39.61 5.79
C LEU A 160 -2.26 40.18 7.20
N PHE A 161 -2.44 41.49 7.32
CA PHE A 161 -2.40 42.22 8.58
C PHE A 161 -3.77 42.82 8.91
N PRO A 162 -4.08 43.09 10.19
CA PRO A 162 -5.24 43.87 10.59
C PRO A 162 -5.33 45.18 9.80
N GLY A 163 -6.55 45.50 9.34
CA GLY A 163 -6.81 46.62 8.44
C GLY A 163 -6.86 46.21 6.97
N LYS A 164 -6.59 47.18 6.09
CA LYS A 164 -6.73 47.05 4.64
C LYS A 164 -5.45 46.50 4.01
N ASN A 165 -5.56 45.36 3.34
CA ASN A 165 -4.51 44.72 2.55
C ASN A 165 -4.89 44.78 1.07
N THR A 166 -3.89 44.91 0.20
CA THR A 166 -4.08 44.82 -1.25
C THR A 166 -3.10 43.84 -1.86
N ILE A 167 -3.59 43.07 -2.83
CA ILE A 167 -2.83 42.08 -3.61
C ILE A 167 -3.40 42.02 -5.03
N ARG A 168 -2.56 41.67 -6.00
CA ARG A 168 -2.99 41.25 -7.34
C ARG A 168 -2.11 40.10 -7.81
N ASN A 169 -2.64 39.27 -8.68
CA ASN A 169 -1.85 38.30 -9.45
C ASN A 169 -2.02 38.69 -10.94
N PRO A 170 -0.93 38.94 -11.70
CA PRO A 170 -1.01 39.29 -13.12
C PRO A 170 -1.75 38.27 -13.99
N LEU A 171 -1.80 37.01 -13.58
CA LEU A 171 -2.48 35.91 -14.26
C LEU A 171 -3.90 35.64 -13.74
N GLY A 172 -4.21 36.12 -12.53
CA GLY A 172 -5.45 35.81 -11.83
C GLY A 172 -5.42 34.42 -11.19
N GLY A 173 -6.57 33.96 -10.69
CA GLY A 173 -6.67 32.62 -10.09
C GLY A 173 -7.64 32.56 -8.91
N MET A 174 -7.89 31.35 -8.41
CA MET A 174 -8.71 31.16 -7.20
C MET A 174 -8.06 31.86 -6.00
N ILE A 175 -8.89 32.47 -5.16
CA ILE A 175 -8.44 33.11 -3.92
C ILE A 175 -8.58 32.09 -2.79
N TRP A 176 -7.49 31.78 -2.12
CA TRP A 176 -7.45 30.96 -0.91
C TRP A 176 -6.91 31.77 0.26
N ILE A 177 -7.31 31.40 1.47
CA ILE A 177 -6.73 31.94 2.71
C ILE A 177 -6.05 30.78 3.43
N GLU A 178 -4.74 30.85 3.60
CA GLU A 178 -4.01 29.93 4.44
C GLU A 178 -3.85 30.51 5.85
N LYS A 179 -4.06 29.67 6.85
CA LYS A 179 -3.81 30.02 8.26
C LYS A 179 -2.47 29.42 8.69
N SER A 180 -1.63 30.19 9.37
CA SER A 180 -0.41 29.63 9.98
C SER A 180 -0.76 28.51 10.97
N LYS A 181 0.07 27.47 11.01
CA LYS A 181 -0.20 26.20 11.72
C LYS A 181 -0.54 26.37 13.21
N ASP A 182 0.04 27.39 13.86
CA ASP A 182 -0.10 27.64 15.30
C ASP A 182 -1.20 28.67 15.66
N VAL A 183 -1.87 29.26 14.67
CA VAL A 183 -2.87 30.30 14.90
C VAL A 183 -4.17 29.67 15.40
N ASN A 184 -4.62 30.16 16.55
CA ASN A 184 -5.94 29.89 17.10
C ASN A 184 -6.79 31.14 16.98
N GLY A 185 -7.95 31.02 16.36
CA GLY A 185 -8.88 32.14 16.17
C GLY A 185 -10.33 31.77 16.49
N SER A 186 -11.20 32.76 16.33
CA SER A 186 -12.64 32.60 16.51
C SER A 186 -13.27 31.77 15.38
N ALA A 187 -14.28 30.96 15.72
CA ALA A 187 -15.13 30.32 14.70
C ALA A 187 -15.97 31.33 13.92
N ASP A 188 -16.17 32.53 14.47
CA ASP A 188 -16.97 33.62 13.89
C ASP A 188 -16.09 34.70 13.23
N PHE A 189 -14.85 34.37 12.83
CA PHE A 189 -13.98 35.34 12.16
C PHE A 189 -14.56 35.73 10.80
N VAL A 190 -14.57 37.03 10.52
CA VAL A 190 -15.07 37.59 9.25
C VAL A 190 -14.05 38.56 8.69
N MET A 191 -13.83 38.46 7.38
CA MET A 191 -13.04 39.42 6.60
C MET A 191 -13.86 39.94 5.41
N GLU A 192 -13.54 41.13 4.92
CA GLU A 192 -14.12 41.68 3.71
C GLU A 192 -13.17 41.46 2.53
N ILE A 193 -13.68 40.92 1.41
CA ILE A 193 -12.93 40.75 0.16
C ILE A 193 -13.66 41.50 -0.94
N ASN A 194 -12.95 42.41 -1.58
CA ASN A 194 -13.46 43.33 -2.60
C ASN A 194 -12.67 43.22 -3.90
N GLY A 195 -13.39 43.35 -5.02
CA GLY A 195 -12.81 43.30 -6.37
C GLY A 195 -12.62 41.89 -6.92
N ALA A 196 -13.20 40.86 -6.31
CA ALA A 196 -13.13 39.47 -6.77
C ALA A 196 -14.38 39.07 -7.56
N TYR A 197 -14.31 37.99 -8.32
CA TYR A 197 -15.46 37.32 -8.96
C TYR A 197 -15.93 36.14 -8.11
N ARG A 198 -17.20 35.75 -8.21
CA ARG A 198 -17.68 34.51 -7.59
C ARG A 198 -17.27 33.33 -8.45
N SER A 199 -16.57 32.34 -7.89
CA SER A 199 -16.39 31.07 -8.58
C SER A 199 -17.70 30.27 -8.54
N PRO A 200 -18.01 29.46 -9.58
CA PRO A 200 -19.20 28.62 -9.60
C PRO A 200 -18.97 27.33 -8.78
N ASP A 201 -18.59 27.47 -7.52
CA ASP A 201 -18.33 26.34 -6.63
C ASP A 201 -19.61 25.52 -6.39
N PHE A 202 -19.46 24.20 -6.31
CA PHE A 202 -20.50 23.33 -5.78
C PHE A 202 -20.17 22.95 -4.35
N ILE A 203 -21.05 23.28 -3.40
CA ILE A 203 -20.89 22.97 -1.98
C ILE A 203 -22.02 22.07 -1.55
N VAL A 204 -21.68 20.87 -1.08
CA VAL A 204 -22.65 19.88 -0.61
C VAL A 204 -23.59 20.47 0.46
N GLY A 205 -24.90 20.24 0.29
CA GLY A 205 -25.94 20.74 1.20
C GLY A 205 -26.21 22.25 1.14
N SER A 206 -25.44 23.03 0.38
CA SER A 206 -25.60 24.50 0.28
C SER A 206 -25.95 24.97 -1.14
N THR A 207 -25.39 24.34 -2.17
CA THR A 207 -25.58 24.72 -3.57
C THR A 207 -26.77 23.98 -4.18
N ASP A 208 -27.68 24.71 -4.84
CA ASP A 208 -28.74 24.11 -5.66
C ASP A 208 -28.17 23.64 -7.01
N VAL A 209 -28.41 22.37 -7.37
CA VAL A 209 -27.82 21.74 -8.57
C VAL A 209 -28.27 22.44 -9.86
N THR A 210 -29.55 22.80 -9.97
CA THR A 210 -30.08 23.39 -11.22
C THR A 210 -29.55 24.80 -11.41
N ALA A 211 -29.56 25.61 -10.36
CA ALA A 211 -28.99 26.95 -10.37
C ALA A 211 -27.49 26.92 -10.63
N TRP A 212 -26.77 25.94 -10.08
CA TRP A 212 -25.33 25.76 -10.28
C TRP A 212 -24.98 25.40 -11.73
N VAL A 213 -25.70 24.47 -12.35
CA VAL A 213 -25.47 24.15 -13.76
C VAL A 213 -25.76 25.35 -14.66
N GLU A 214 -26.79 26.14 -14.36
CA GLU A 214 -27.04 27.37 -15.10
C GLU A 214 -25.92 28.39 -14.89
N GLN A 215 -25.44 28.55 -13.66
CA GLN A 215 -24.30 29.41 -13.36
C GLN A 215 -23.06 28.97 -14.15
N LEU A 216 -22.77 27.66 -14.20
CA LEU A 216 -21.66 27.10 -14.98
C LEU A 216 -21.78 27.48 -16.46
N ARG A 217 -22.98 27.47 -17.05
CA ARG A 217 -23.20 27.85 -18.46
C ARG A 217 -23.00 29.33 -18.72
N THR A 218 -23.34 30.18 -17.75
CA THR A 218 -23.35 31.64 -17.96
C THR A 218 -22.06 32.34 -17.54
N THR A 219 -21.38 31.84 -16.51
CA THR A 219 -20.15 32.47 -16.01
C THR A 219 -18.96 32.16 -16.93
N THR A 220 -17.99 33.06 -16.97
CA THR A 220 -16.70 32.88 -17.66
C THR A 220 -15.55 32.62 -16.69
N VAL A 221 -15.82 32.53 -15.38
CA VAL A 221 -14.79 32.20 -14.38
C VAL A 221 -14.21 30.80 -14.68
N PRO A 222 -12.90 30.67 -14.91
CA PRO A 222 -12.33 29.47 -15.56
C PRO A 222 -12.17 28.26 -14.64
N TRP A 223 -12.11 28.46 -13.32
CA TRP A 223 -11.89 27.42 -12.32
C TRP A 223 -12.89 27.51 -11.17
N LEU A 224 -13.21 26.37 -10.58
CA LEU A 224 -14.10 26.24 -9.43
C LEU A 224 -13.62 25.15 -8.48
N GLU A 225 -14.22 25.08 -7.29
CA GLU A 225 -14.07 23.95 -6.38
C GLU A 225 -15.37 23.14 -6.22
N LEU A 226 -15.25 21.80 -6.28
CA LEU A 226 -16.27 20.86 -5.80
C LEU A 226 -15.96 20.52 -4.34
N ARG A 227 -16.86 20.83 -3.42
CA ARG A 227 -16.58 20.89 -1.98
C ARG A 227 -17.51 20.00 -1.17
N GLY A 228 -16.91 19.01 -0.52
CA GLY A 228 -17.48 18.23 0.57
C GLY A 228 -17.13 18.82 1.94
N ARG A 229 -17.35 18.04 2.99
CA ARG A 229 -16.87 18.31 4.36
C ARG A 229 -15.38 18.03 4.51
N HIS A 230 -14.90 16.97 3.88
CA HIS A 230 -13.54 16.43 4.01
C HIS A 230 -12.75 16.47 2.70
N VAL A 231 -13.37 16.93 1.60
CA VAL A 231 -12.71 17.04 0.29
C VAL A 231 -12.96 18.40 -0.38
N ALA A 232 -11.99 18.88 -1.15
CA ALA A 232 -12.12 20.04 -2.02
C ALA A 232 -11.33 19.82 -3.32
N PHE A 233 -12.02 19.81 -4.45
CA PHE A 233 -11.43 19.51 -5.76
C PHE A 233 -11.44 20.74 -6.67
N SER A 234 -10.27 21.26 -7.02
CA SER A 234 -10.13 22.38 -7.96
C SER A 234 -10.12 21.86 -9.40
N VAL A 235 -11.16 22.19 -10.15
CA VAL A 235 -11.40 21.67 -11.51
C VAL A 235 -11.68 22.81 -12.49
N GLN A 236 -11.38 22.57 -13.76
CA GLN A 236 -11.62 23.55 -14.82
C GLN A 236 -13.11 23.57 -15.20
N ARG A 237 -13.70 24.76 -15.23
CA ARG A 237 -15.12 24.99 -15.52
C ARG A 237 -15.55 24.36 -16.84
N GLU A 238 -14.83 24.65 -17.92
CA GLU A 238 -15.19 24.20 -19.27
C GLU A 238 -15.31 22.68 -19.35
N ARG A 239 -14.30 21.97 -18.84
CA ARG A 239 -14.25 20.50 -18.93
C ARG A 239 -15.31 19.83 -18.08
N LEU A 240 -15.60 20.39 -16.91
CA LEU A 240 -16.70 19.91 -16.08
C LEU A 240 -18.05 20.15 -16.78
N LEU A 241 -18.23 21.33 -17.39
CA LEU A 241 -19.45 21.65 -18.13
C LEU A 241 -19.62 20.74 -19.36
N ASP A 242 -18.55 20.47 -20.11
CA ASP A 242 -18.56 19.51 -21.22
C ASP A 242 -18.98 18.12 -20.73
N MET A 243 -18.38 17.65 -19.63
CA MET A 243 -18.72 16.36 -19.03
C MET A 243 -20.19 16.30 -18.55
N ILE A 244 -20.74 17.39 -18.02
CA ILE A 244 -22.17 17.49 -17.63
C ILE A 244 -23.08 17.55 -18.85
N ASN A 245 -22.66 18.18 -19.94
CA ASN A 245 -23.43 18.24 -21.18
C ASN A 245 -23.48 16.87 -21.87
N ASP A 246 -22.37 16.12 -21.82
CA ASP A 246 -22.27 14.74 -22.31
C ASP A 246 -23.08 13.78 -21.44
N ASP A 247 -23.02 13.93 -20.12
CA ASP A 247 -23.76 13.13 -19.15
C ASP A 247 -24.37 14.01 -18.02
N PRO A 248 -25.65 14.41 -18.14
CA PRO A 248 -26.33 15.21 -17.12
C PRO A 248 -26.42 14.55 -15.74
N THR A 249 -26.24 13.22 -15.65
CA THR A 249 -26.28 12.50 -14.37
C THR A 249 -25.11 12.89 -13.47
N ILE A 250 -24.01 13.38 -14.04
CA ILE A 250 -22.87 13.94 -13.29
C ILE A 250 -23.33 15.08 -12.39
N ALA A 251 -24.12 16.02 -12.92
CA ALA A 251 -24.63 17.13 -12.13
C ALA A 251 -25.70 16.67 -11.14
N GLU A 252 -26.64 15.81 -11.57
CA GLU A 252 -27.70 15.26 -10.73
C GLU A 252 -27.12 14.54 -9.49
N LYS A 253 -26.06 13.76 -9.69
CA LYS A 253 -25.41 12.98 -8.63
C LYS A 253 -24.30 13.72 -7.89
N MET A 254 -23.94 14.94 -8.28
CA MET A 254 -22.87 15.71 -7.63
C MET A 254 -22.99 15.79 -6.09
N PRO A 255 -24.18 16.03 -5.49
CA PRO A 255 -24.33 15.92 -4.04
C PRO A 255 -23.90 14.54 -3.50
N ASN A 256 -24.40 13.46 -4.10
CA ASN A 256 -24.10 12.09 -3.68
C ASN A 256 -22.62 11.72 -3.92
N THR A 257 -22.00 12.20 -4.99
CA THR A 257 -20.57 11.99 -5.26
C THR A 257 -19.73 12.58 -4.13
N LEU A 258 -19.97 13.83 -3.74
CA LEU A 258 -19.18 14.49 -2.69
C LEU A 258 -19.49 13.92 -1.30
N GLU A 259 -20.73 13.53 -1.02
CA GLU A 259 -21.07 12.80 0.21
C GLU A 259 -20.38 11.43 0.28
N ALA A 260 -20.27 10.73 -0.85
CA ALA A 260 -19.56 9.46 -0.93
C ALA A 260 -18.05 9.64 -0.72
N TRP A 261 -17.46 10.71 -1.26
CA TRP A 261 -16.07 11.10 -0.98
C TRP A 261 -15.84 11.42 0.50
N ASP A 262 -16.72 12.22 1.11
CA ASP A 262 -16.66 12.52 2.54
C ASP A 262 -16.73 11.24 3.38
N ASN A 263 -17.66 10.34 3.05
CA ASN A 263 -17.81 9.06 3.74
C ASN A 263 -16.57 8.16 3.55
N ALA A 264 -15.97 8.15 2.36
CA ALA A 264 -14.77 7.38 2.07
C ALA A 264 -13.58 7.90 2.89
N VAL A 265 -13.34 9.22 2.91
CA VAL A 265 -12.27 9.83 3.72
C VAL A 265 -12.47 9.51 5.21
N GLU A 266 -13.68 9.73 5.73
CA GLU A 266 -13.97 9.51 7.15
C GLU A 266 -13.91 8.03 7.54
N THR A 267 -14.46 7.13 6.74
CA THR A 267 -14.59 5.70 7.11
C THR A 267 -13.35 4.89 6.75
N TYR A 268 -12.81 5.10 5.56
CA TYR A 268 -11.79 4.23 4.97
C TYR A 268 -10.37 4.77 5.16
N TYR A 269 -10.22 6.03 5.57
CA TYR A 269 -8.94 6.60 5.97
C TYR A 269 -8.96 6.98 7.45
N TYR A 270 -9.82 7.90 7.90
CA TYR A 270 -9.78 8.34 9.30
C TYR A 270 -10.05 7.21 10.28
N ASN A 271 -11.24 6.60 10.23
CA ASN A 271 -11.59 5.52 11.14
C ASN A 271 -10.67 4.32 10.98
N TYR A 272 -10.29 3.98 9.74
CA TYR A 272 -9.35 2.89 9.46
C TYR A 272 -8.01 3.08 10.18
N TYR A 273 -7.44 4.29 10.18
CA TYR A 273 -6.21 4.63 10.88
C TYR A 273 -6.45 5.16 12.31
N SER A 274 -7.60 4.83 12.92
CA SER A 274 -7.95 5.22 14.29
C SER A 274 -7.86 6.73 14.54
N LEU A 275 -8.35 7.51 13.58
CA LEU A 275 -8.59 8.94 13.67
C LEU A 275 -10.11 9.19 13.73
N GLN A 276 -10.51 10.19 14.50
CA GLN A 276 -11.91 10.53 14.76
C GLN A 276 -12.13 12.03 14.57
N VAL A 277 -13.20 12.39 13.85
CA VAL A 277 -13.59 13.78 13.66
C VAL A 277 -13.91 14.42 15.00
N GLY A 278 -13.31 15.57 15.28
CA GLY A 278 -13.62 16.32 16.50
C GLY A 278 -13.02 15.77 17.79
N ALA A 279 -12.18 14.73 17.75
CA ALA A 279 -11.57 14.16 18.95
C ALA A 279 -10.75 15.20 19.74
N GLN A 280 -10.83 15.08 21.07
CA GLN A 280 -10.10 15.96 22.00
C GLN A 280 -8.64 15.54 22.15
N ASP A 281 -8.36 14.25 22.03
CA ASP A 281 -6.99 13.75 21.91
C ASP A 281 -6.48 14.03 20.50
N PHE A 282 -5.50 14.93 20.39
CA PHE A 282 -4.95 15.34 19.11
C PHE A 282 -4.23 14.20 18.37
N SER A 283 -3.69 13.18 19.06
CA SER A 283 -3.08 12.01 18.41
C SER A 283 -4.11 11.11 17.68
N MET A 284 -5.39 11.29 18.02
CA MET A 284 -6.51 10.55 17.44
C MET A 284 -7.47 11.47 16.68
N ARG A 285 -7.15 12.76 16.51
CA ARG A 285 -8.05 13.69 15.84
C ARG A 285 -7.83 13.66 14.33
N ALA A 286 -8.91 13.39 13.60
CA ALA A 286 -8.90 13.52 12.15
C ALA A 286 -8.66 14.99 11.72
N PRO A 287 -7.96 15.24 10.59
CA PRO A 287 -7.76 16.59 10.07
C PRO A 287 -9.06 17.40 9.95
N ASP A 288 -9.02 18.67 10.40
CA ASP A 288 -10.18 19.58 10.29
C ASP A 288 -10.28 20.25 8.89
N PHE A 289 -9.21 20.16 8.11
CA PHE A 289 -9.08 20.73 6.77
C PHE A 289 -9.28 19.64 5.70
N PRO A 290 -9.94 19.96 4.57
CA PRO A 290 -10.28 18.97 3.57
C PRO A 290 -9.04 18.48 2.81
N GLU A 291 -9.06 17.23 2.38
CA GLU A 291 -8.17 16.71 1.35
C GLU A 291 -8.38 17.49 0.05
N ARG A 292 -7.29 18.00 -0.52
CA ARG A 292 -7.32 18.83 -1.71
C ARG A 292 -6.80 18.06 -2.91
N VAL A 293 -7.55 18.12 -4.00
CA VAL A 293 -7.06 17.69 -5.32
C VAL A 293 -7.11 18.88 -6.27
N VAL A 294 -5.98 19.25 -6.85
CA VAL A 294 -5.89 20.34 -7.83
C VAL A 294 -5.56 19.75 -9.19
N LEU A 295 -6.46 19.93 -10.15
CA LEU A 295 -6.17 19.59 -11.55
C LEU A 295 -5.27 20.66 -12.17
N ASP A 296 -4.16 20.26 -12.77
CA ASP A 296 -3.20 21.15 -13.45
C ASP A 296 -2.97 20.69 -14.89
N VAL A 297 -2.68 21.60 -15.81
CA VAL A 297 -2.34 21.26 -17.20
C VAL A 297 -0.93 20.68 -17.31
N GLU A 298 -0.09 20.89 -16.31
CA GLU A 298 1.31 20.44 -16.27
C GLU A 298 1.78 20.15 -14.85
N LEU A 299 2.58 19.10 -14.68
CA LEU A 299 3.11 18.65 -13.39
C LEU A 299 4.64 18.47 -13.47
N LEU A 300 5.30 18.56 -12.31
CA LEU A 300 6.71 18.19 -12.15
C LEU A 300 7.00 16.76 -12.61
N ASP A 301 8.22 16.55 -13.13
CA ASP A 301 8.77 15.26 -13.54
C ASP A 301 7.95 14.50 -14.59
N ASN A 302 7.10 15.20 -15.36
CA ASN A 302 6.19 14.61 -16.34
C ASN A 302 5.28 13.53 -15.72
N LEU A 303 4.91 13.71 -14.45
CA LEU A 303 4.01 12.83 -13.72
C LEU A 303 2.55 13.11 -14.10
N TYR A 304 1.68 12.11 -13.94
CA TYR A 304 0.23 12.30 -14.11
C TYR A 304 -0.50 12.65 -12.80
N ILE A 305 0.11 12.36 -11.65
CA ILE A 305 -0.39 12.64 -10.31
C ILE A 305 0.79 12.75 -9.33
N ARG A 306 0.69 13.65 -8.34
CA ARG A 306 1.73 13.93 -7.34
C ARG A 306 1.12 14.34 -6.00
N ASN A 307 1.65 13.84 -4.89
CA ASN A 307 1.33 14.34 -3.55
C ASN A 307 2.24 15.56 -3.25
N ALA A 308 1.77 16.77 -3.52
CA ALA A 308 2.44 18.01 -3.16
C ALA A 308 2.18 18.34 -1.69
N ASP A 309 2.96 19.22 -1.06
CA ASP A 309 2.79 19.57 0.36
C ASP A 309 1.43 20.22 0.69
N TYR A 310 0.76 20.80 -0.31
CA TYR A 310 -0.54 21.46 -0.21
C TYR A 310 -1.76 20.63 -0.63
N GLY A 311 -1.54 19.45 -1.20
CA GLY A 311 -2.60 18.57 -1.68
C GLY A 311 -2.12 17.64 -2.78
N VAL A 312 -3.04 16.85 -3.31
CA VAL A 312 -2.80 16.03 -4.50
C VAL A 312 -2.90 16.92 -5.73
N VAL A 313 -1.87 16.95 -6.57
CA VAL A 313 -1.88 17.62 -7.88
C VAL A 313 -2.01 16.53 -8.93
N ALA A 314 -2.90 16.69 -9.89
CA ALA A 314 -3.14 15.69 -10.93
C ALA A 314 -3.36 16.33 -12.29
N LEU A 315 -2.98 15.66 -13.38
CA LEU A 315 -3.16 16.22 -14.72
C LEU A 315 -4.64 16.47 -15.01
N ASN A 316 -4.95 17.61 -15.62
CA ASN A 316 -6.29 17.99 -16.05
C ASN A 316 -6.70 17.14 -17.28
N THR A 317 -7.07 15.89 -17.03
CA THR A 317 -7.53 14.88 -18.01
C THR A 317 -9.00 14.50 -17.76
N ASN A 318 -9.71 13.98 -18.75
CA ASN A 318 -11.08 13.50 -18.55
C ASN A 318 -11.09 12.30 -17.60
N TYR A 319 -10.01 11.52 -17.61
CA TYR A 319 -9.81 10.41 -16.69
C TYR A 319 -9.81 10.87 -15.23
N LEU A 320 -8.94 11.81 -14.85
CA LEU A 320 -8.86 12.31 -13.47
C LEU A 320 -10.10 13.12 -13.07
N LEU A 321 -10.68 13.90 -13.98
CA LEU A 321 -11.94 14.59 -13.71
C LEU A 321 -13.08 13.59 -13.42
N ASN A 322 -13.16 12.49 -14.17
CA ASN A 322 -14.13 11.42 -13.94
C ASN A 322 -13.93 10.76 -12.57
N GLU A 323 -12.68 10.49 -12.15
CA GLU A 323 -12.42 9.92 -10.83
C GLU A 323 -12.97 10.80 -9.70
N LEU A 324 -12.90 12.13 -9.86
CA LEU A 324 -13.34 13.10 -8.85
C LEU A 324 -14.86 13.32 -8.85
N ALA A 325 -15.48 13.42 -10.02
CA ALA A 325 -16.84 13.95 -10.18
C ALA A 325 -17.93 12.88 -10.44
N SER A 326 -17.57 11.71 -10.98
CA SER A 326 -18.57 10.69 -11.33
C SER A 326 -18.89 9.76 -10.15
N TYR A 327 -20.15 9.77 -9.73
CA TYR A 327 -20.66 8.88 -8.67
C TYR A 327 -20.45 7.40 -9.02
N GLN A 328 -20.73 7.03 -10.27
CA GLN A 328 -20.57 5.64 -10.72
C GLN A 328 -19.09 5.24 -10.74
N THR A 329 -18.18 6.11 -11.21
CA THR A 329 -16.73 5.83 -11.20
C THR A 329 -16.24 5.58 -9.77
N LEU A 330 -16.64 6.44 -8.83
CA LEU A 330 -16.30 6.28 -7.41
C LEU A 330 -16.86 4.98 -6.83
N LYS A 331 -18.15 4.73 -7.00
CA LYS A 331 -18.86 3.60 -6.38
C LYS A 331 -18.57 2.25 -7.03
N SER A 332 -18.05 2.23 -8.25
CA SER A 332 -17.54 1.00 -8.88
C SER A 332 -16.08 0.71 -8.53
N GLY A 333 -15.39 1.57 -7.77
CA GLY A 333 -13.97 1.38 -7.46
C GLY A 333 -13.03 1.69 -8.63
N ASN A 334 -13.42 2.61 -9.51
CA ASN A 334 -12.62 3.05 -10.65
C ASN A 334 -11.84 4.35 -10.38
N SER A 335 -12.00 4.98 -9.21
CA SER A 335 -11.20 6.14 -8.77
C SER A 335 -9.82 5.74 -8.23
N VAL A 336 -9.07 4.97 -9.03
CA VAL A 336 -7.82 4.31 -8.61
C VAL A 336 -6.71 5.32 -8.30
N ALA A 337 -6.51 6.33 -9.15
CA ALA A 337 -5.41 7.27 -9.00
C ALA A 337 -5.57 8.12 -7.73
N ILE A 338 -6.77 8.65 -7.49
CA ILE A 338 -7.05 9.49 -6.32
C ILE A 338 -6.99 8.68 -5.02
N PHE A 339 -7.57 7.48 -4.96
CA PHE A 339 -7.48 6.64 -3.77
C PHE A 339 -6.03 6.22 -3.44
N ASN A 340 -5.21 5.95 -4.46
CA ASN A 340 -3.79 5.68 -4.27
C ASN A 340 -3.04 6.90 -3.73
N ALA A 341 -3.35 8.10 -4.22
CA ALA A 341 -2.77 9.35 -3.70
C ALA A 341 -3.16 9.58 -2.24
N LEU A 342 -4.43 9.36 -1.87
CA LEU A 342 -4.88 9.46 -0.48
C LEU A 342 -4.26 8.38 0.42
N TYR A 343 -4.09 7.14 -0.07
CA TYR A 343 -3.39 6.10 0.67
C TYR A 343 -1.96 6.53 1.03
N ARG A 344 -1.24 7.17 0.11
CA ARG A 344 0.10 7.71 0.39
C ARG A 344 0.09 8.78 1.47
N ASN A 345 -0.98 9.54 1.65
CA ASN A 345 -1.08 10.52 2.75
C ASN A 345 -1.25 9.83 4.10
N TYR A 346 -2.09 8.79 4.17
CA TYR A 346 -2.53 8.19 5.43
C TYR A 346 -1.80 6.92 5.86
N SER A 347 -1.02 6.30 4.97
CA SER A 347 -0.27 5.11 5.35
C SER A 347 0.68 5.41 6.51
N PHE A 348 0.89 4.42 7.38
CA PHE A 348 1.93 4.56 8.40
C PHE A 348 3.30 4.74 7.74
N ARG A 349 4.21 5.40 8.45
CA ARG A 349 5.63 5.37 8.10
C ARG A 349 6.14 3.94 8.09
N ASP A 350 6.98 3.59 7.13
CA ASP A 350 7.40 2.19 6.87
C ASP A 350 7.85 1.44 8.13
N ILE A 351 8.58 2.11 9.02
CA ILE A 351 9.06 1.55 10.29
C ILE A 351 7.94 1.08 11.24
N LYS A 352 6.70 1.55 11.06
CA LYS A 352 5.52 1.21 11.87
C LYS A 352 4.49 0.36 11.12
N SER A 353 4.69 0.08 9.82
CA SER A 353 3.73 -0.73 9.05
C SER A 353 3.59 -2.13 9.67
N PRO A 354 2.37 -2.65 9.89
CA PRO A 354 2.14 -4.02 10.35
C PRO A 354 2.08 -5.02 9.19
N TRP A 355 2.09 -4.51 7.96
CA TRP A 355 1.86 -5.28 6.75
C TRP A 355 3.18 -5.83 6.22
N TRP A 356 3.24 -7.14 6.02
CA TRP A 356 4.41 -7.81 5.46
C TRP A 356 4.41 -7.71 3.92
N SER A 357 5.54 -8.02 3.29
CA SER A 357 5.79 -7.76 1.87
C SER A 357 4.74 -8.35 0.91
N GLU A 358 4.21 -9.53 1.20
CA GLU A 358 3.35 -10.28 0.29
C GLU A 358 1.96 -9.68 0.15
N VAL A 359 1.57 -8.80 1.06
CA VAL A 359 0.27 -8.13 1.06
C VAL A 359 0.36 -6.61 0.89
N SER A 360 1.57 -6.05 0.79
CA SER A 360 1.79 -4.60 0.83
C SER A 360 1.06 -3.84 -0.28
N ASP A 361 0.92 -4.43 -1.47
CA ASP A 361 0.19 -3.81 -2.58
C ASP A 361 -1.32 -3.93 -2.43
N ALA A 362 -1.81 -5.04 -1.86
CA ALA A 362 -3.23 -5.24 -1.61
C ALA A 362 -3.79 -4.29 -0.55
N VAL A 363 -3.00 -3.98 0.48
CA VAL A 363 -3.40 -3.06 1.57
C VAL A 363 -3.72 -1.67 1.04
N LYS A 364 -2.98 -1.20 0.02
CA LYS A 364 -3.22 0.11 -0.61
C LYS A 364 -4.61 0.22 -1.23
N ALA A 365 -5.12 -0.91 -1.71
CA ALA A 365 -6.40 -1.02 -2.38
C ALA A 365 -7.60 -1.20 -1.43
N ILE A 366 -7.37 -1.46 -0.13
CA ILE A 366 -8.46 -1.70 0.84
C ILE A 366 -9.51 -0.58 0.83
N PRO A 367 -9.14 0.72 0.93
CA PRO A 367 -10.13 1.80 0.93
C PRO A 367 -10.98 1.82 -0.35
N LEU A 368 -10.36 1.58 -1.51
CA LEU A 368 -11.05 1.55 -2.79
C LEU A 368 -11.95 0.31 -2.93
N TYR A 369 -11.48 -0.85 -2.46
CA TYR A 369 -12.28 -2.07 -2.39
C TYR A 369 -13.54 -1.86 -1.55
N ARG A 370 -13.42 -1.27 -0.36
CA ARG A 370 -14.58 -1.00 0.51
C ARG A 370 -15.57 -0.03 -0.15
N MET A 371 -15.06 0.94 -0.90
CA MET A 371 -15.91 1.83 -1.71
C MET A 371 -16.67 1.07 -2.79
N ALA A 372 -15.98 0.18 -3.51
CA ALA A 372 -16.54 -0.65 -4.57
C ALA A 372 -17.54 -1.69 -4.04
N GLU A 373 -17.26 -2.29 -2.88
CA GLU A 373 -18.14 -3.23 -2.19
C GLU A 373 -19.45 -2.57 -1.80
N LYS A 374 -19.36 -1.36 -1.23
CA LYS A 374 -20.55 -0.58 -0.92
C LYS A 374 -21.37 -0.28 -2.17
N GLY A 375 -20.75 0.11 -3.29
CA GLY A 375 -21.46 0.34 -4.55
C GLY A 375 -22.06 -0.91 -5.20
N LEU A 376 -21.39 -2.07 -5.06
CA LEU A 376 -21.94 -3.35 -5.48
C LEU A 376 -23.20 -3.72 -4.68
N ARG A 377 -23.18 -3.50 -3.36
CA ARG A 377 -24.28 -3.87 -2.46
C ARG A 377 -25.46 -2.91 -2.51
N GLU A 378 -25.20 -1.61 -2.56
CA GLU A 378 -26.25 -0.58 -2.47
C GLU A 378 -26.81 -0.18 -3.83
N ASP A 379 -25.94 -0.10 -4.87
CA ASP A 379 -26.30 0.45 -6.18
C ASP A 379 -26.27 -0.62 -7.29
N GLY A 380 -25.74 -1.81 -7.01
CA GLY A 380 -25.59 -2.88 -8.00
C GLY A 380 -24.49 -2.62 -9.03
N TYR A 381 -23.57 -1.69 -8.77
CA TYR A 381 -22.45 -1.42 -9.69
C TYR A 381 -21.42 -2.56 -9.63
N PRO A 382 -21.07 -3.18 -10.77
CA PRO A 382 -19.99 -4.14 -10.81
C PRO A 382 -18.69 -3.50 -10.33
N MET A 383 -17.92 -4.23 -9.51
CA MET A 383 -16.60 -3.78 -9.10
C MET A 383 -15.69 -3.68 -10.33
N GLY A 384 -15.00 -2.54 -10.44
CA GLY A 384 -13.95 -2.29 -11.40
C GLY A 384 -12.71 -3.14 -11.16
N PRO A 385 -11.63 -2.91 -11.93
CA PRO A 385 -10.43 -3.72 -11.84
C PRO A 385 -9.68 -3.53 -10.52
N ILE A 386 -9.72 -2.34 -9.89
CA ILE A 386 -8.92 -1.93 -8.71
C ILE A 386 -7.40 -1.94 -8.97
N PHE A 387 -6.88 -2.98 -9.64
CA PHE A 387 -5.52 -3.14 -10.13
C PHE A 387 -5.49 -3.16 -11.67
N PRO A 388 -5.62 -2.00 -12.34
CA PRO A 388 -5.73 -1.93 -13.79
C PRO A 388 -4.46 -2.39 -14.54
N GLU A 389 -3.27 -2.15 -13.98
CA GLU A 389 -1.98 -2.54 -14.59
C GLU A 389 -1.74 -4.06 -14.58
N GLU A 390 -2.46 -4.77 -13.71
CA GLU A 390 -2.42 -6.21 -13.51
C GLU A 390 -3.34 -6.98 -14.48
N GLY A 391 -4.04 -6.24 -15.37
CA GLY A 391 -4.81 -6.79 -16.48
C GLY A 391 -6.00 -7.66 -16.08
N SER A 392 -6.43 -7.61 -14.82
CA SER A 392 -7.32 -8.61 -14.25
C SER A 392 -8.42 -7.99 -13.38
N SER A 393 -9.68 -8.18 -13.75
CA SER A 393 -10.81 -7.66 -12.96
C SER A 393 -11.00 -8.44 -11.65
N ILE A 394 -11.46 -7.77 -10.58
CA ILE A 394 -11.82 -8.41 -9.30
C ILE A 394 -12.84 -9.53 -9.53
N ALA A 395 -13.82 -9.28 -10.39
CA ALA A 395 -14.85 -10.25 -10.78
C ALA A 395 -14.27 -11.56 -11.35
N GLU A 396 -13.13 -11.48 -12.04
CA GLU A 396 -12.45 -12.65 -12.59
C GLU A 396 -11.49 -13.30 -11.60
N GLN A 397 -10.73 -12.51 -10.84
CA GLN A 397 -9.64 -13.05 -10.01
C GLN A 397 -10.09 -13.57 -8.66
N PHE A 398 -11.09 -12.95 -8.02
CA PHE A 398 -11.56 -13.42 -6.72
C PHE A 398 -12.03 -14.89 -6.77
N PRO A 399 -12.84 -15.33 -7.76
CA PRO A 399 -13.18 -16.75 -7.88
C PRO A 399 -11.96 -17.68 -8.00
N LYS A 400 -10.89 -17.25 -8.70
CA LYS A 400 -9.65 -18.03 -8.83
C LYS A 400 -8.87 -18.06 -7.52
N ALA A 401 -8.83 -16.94 -6.80
CA ALA A 401 -8.19 -16.84 -5.49
C ALA A 401 -8.90 -17.71 -4.43
N LEU A 402 -10.24 -17.75 -4.45
CA LEU A 402 -11.01 -18.64 -3.59
C LEU A 402 -10.79 -20.11 -3.93
N ALA A 403 -10.78 -20.46 -5.22
CA ALA A 403 -10.46 -21.82 -5.65
C ALA A 403 -9.03 -22.23 -5.27
N TYR A 404 -8.08 -21.30 -5.29
CA TYR A 404 -6.72 -21.52 -4.81
C TYR A 404 -6.71 -21.87 -3.31
N ALA A 405 -7.38 -21.09 -2.47
CA ALA A 405 -7.40 -21.31 -1.02
C ALA A 405 -8.20 -22.56 -0.57
N ASP A 406 -9.20 -23.00 -1.35
CA ASP A 406 -10.11 -24.10 -0.96
C ASP A 406 -9.56 -25.52 -1.25
N THR A 407 -8.45 -25.63 -1.97
CA THR A 407 -7.94 -26.92 -2.46
C THR A 407 -7.24 -27.77 -1.39
N ASP A 408 -6.23 -27.22 -0.71
CA ASP A 408 -5.49 -27.86 0.39
C ASP A 408 -4.73 -26.81 1.23
N SER A 409 -4.14 -27.25 2.35
CA SER A 409 -3.39 -26.41 3.30
C SER A 409 -1.90 -26.28 2.97
N SER A 410 -1.44 -26.83 1.85
CA SER A 410 -0.02 -26.96 1.54
C SER A 410 0.45 -25.93 0.53
N ARG A 411 -0.16 -24.74 0.51
CA ARG A 411 0.06 -23.71 -0.49
C ARG A 411 1.36 -22.92 -0.28
N TRP A 412 1.86 -22.29 -1.34
CA TRP A 412 2.94 -21.30 -1.27
C TRP A 412 2.62 -20.07 -2.11
N PHE A 413 2.12 -19.03 -1.43
CA PHE A 413 1.55 -17.83 -2.05
C PHE A 413 2.47 -17.18 -3.08
N VAL A 414 3.75 -16.99 -2.73
CA VAL A 414 4.72 -16.28 -3.58
C VAL A 414 5.09 -17.09 -4.81
N SER A 415 5.14 -18.42 -4.72
CA SER A 415 5.55 -19.25 -5.85
C SER A 415 4.40 -19.74 -6.71
N ASP A 416 3.23 -19.99 -6.13
CA ASP A 416 2.09 -20.57 -6.85
C ASP A 416 1.38 -19.50 -7.69
N ILE A 417 1.44 -18.24 -7.24
CA ILE A 417 0.69 -17.13 -7.84
C ILE A 417 1.66 -16.19 -8.56
N LYS A 418 1.35 -15.96 -9.84
CA LYS A 418 2.06 -15.00 -10.69
C LYS A 418 2.03 -13.60 -10.08
N SER A 419 3.16 -12.89 -10.15
CA SER A 419 3.31 -11.56 -9.54
C SER A 419 2.25 -10.56 -10.01
N GLU A 420 1.83 -10.65 -11.28
CA GLU A 420 0.88 -9.73 -11.90
C GLU A 420 -0.56 -9.89 -11.38
N VAL A 421 -0.91 -10.95 -10.67
CA VAL A 421 -2.26 -11.10 -10.08
C VAL A 421 -2.23 -11.29 -8.58
N ARG A 422 -1.02 -11.38 -7.99
CA ARG A 422 -0.83 -11.63 -6.57
C ARG A 422 -1.53 -10.60 -5.67
N PRO A 423 -1.53 -9.29 -5.99
CA PRO A 423 -2.26 -8.30 -5.19
C PRO A 423 -3.77 -8.56 -5.12
N THR A 424 -4.40 -9.08 -6.19
CA THR A 424 -5.82 -9.48 -6.14
C THR A 424 -6.09 -10.66 -5.20
N TYR A 425 -5.17 -11.64 -5.12
CA TYR A 425 -5.29 -12.80 -4.22
C TYR A 425 -5.05 -12.38 -2.76
N ALA A 426 -4.06 -11.51 -2.53
CA ALA A 426 -3.81 -10.93 -1.22
C ALA A 426 -4.99 -10.05 -0.75
N LEU A 427 -5.61 -9.29 -1.65
CA LEU A 427 -6.81 -8.51 -1.29
C LEU A 427 -7.96 -9.44 -0.88
N ALA A 428 -8.18 -10.54 -1.60
CA ALA A 428 -9.20 -11.53 -1.22
C ALA A 428 -8.95 -12.10 0.19
N SER A 429 -7.72 -12.51 0.50
CA SER A 429 -7.37 -13.04 1.83
C SER A 429 -7.57 -11.99 2.94
N LEU A 430 -7.20 -10.74 2.70
CA LEU A 430 -7.40 -9.64 3.63
C LEU A 430 -8.88 -9.32 3.86
N VAL A 431 -9.71 -9.37 2.82
CA VAL A 431 -11.17 -9.18 2.96
C VAL A 431 -11.80 -10.30 3.78
N GLN A 432 -11.34 -11.54 3.63
CA GLN A 432 -11.83 -12.66 4.43
C GLN A 432 -11.50 -12.49 5.91
N LEU A 433 -10.24 -12.15 6.25
CA LEU A 433 -9.85 -11.89 7.63
C LEU A 433 -10.61 -10.73 8.24
N ALA A 434 -10.87 -9.66 7.47
CA ALA A 434 -11.66 -8.52 7.93
C ALA A 434 -13.11 -8.89 8.27
N ASN A 435 -13.63 -10.01 7.76
CA ASN A 435 -15.00 -10.46 7.97
C ASN A 435 -15.08 -11.76 8.81
N TYR A 436 -13.98 -12.16 9.45
CA TYR A 436 -14.00 -13.32 10.34
C TYR A 436 -14.99 -13.10 11.49
N LYS A 437 -15.97 -14.01 11.66
CA LYS A 437 -17.03 -13.90 12.67
C LYS A 437 -17.82 -12.58 12.62
N ASP A 438 -18.06 -12.07 11.40
CA ASP A 438 -18.80 -10.84 11.16
C ASP A 438 -18.19 -9.60 11.85
N ASP A 439 -16.86 -9.60 12.04
CA ASP A 439 -16.11 -8.54 12.72
C ASP A 439 -16.11 -7.19 11.96
N ASP A 440 -16.45 -7.20 10.66
CA ASP A 440 -16.64 -6.00 9.82
C ASP A 440 -15.49 -4.99 9.92
N TRP A 441 -14.27 -5.45 9.61
CA TRP A 441 -13.02 -4.68 9.62
C TRP A 441 -12.53 -4.21 11.00
N ALA A 442 -13.20 -4.54 12.10
CA ALA A 442 -12.86 -4.04 13.43
C ALA A 442 -11.45 -4.45 13.89
N PHE A 443 -10.98 -5.65 13.56
CA PHE A 443 -9.62 -6.09 13.82
C PHE A 443 -8.59 -5.19 13.15
N TYR A 444 -8.82 -4.73 11.91
CA TYR A 444 -7.86 -3.86 11.21
C TYR A 444 -7.82 -2.46 11.82
N ILE A 445 -8.98 -1.97 12.28
CA ILE A 445 -9.05 -0.71 13.03
C ILE A 445 -8.26 -0.84 14.34
N GLU A 446 -8.46 -1.92 15.10
CA GLU A 446 -7.74 -2.17 16.35
C GLU A 446 -6.24 -2.40 16.12
N LEU A 447 -5.87 -3.09 15.05
CA LEU A 447 -4.47 -3.26 14.63
C LEU A 447 -3.81 -1.90 14.40
N ASN A 448 -4.46 -1.04 13.61
CA ASN A 448 -3.96 0.31 13.34
C ASN A 448 -3.90 1.18 14.62
N ARG A 449 -4.85 1.01 15.55
CA ARG A 449 -4.81 1.65 16.86
C ARG A 449 -3.59 1.21 17.67
N MET A 450 -3.34 -0.10 17.78
CA MET A 450 -2.23 -0.67 18.54
C MET A 450 -0.86 -0.21 18.04
N ILE A 451 -0.74 0.11 16.75
CA ILE A 451 0.51 0.55 16.11
C ILE A 451 0.91 1.95 16.54
N LYS A 452 -0.06 2.82 16.84
CA LYS A 452 0.21 4.17 17.37
C LYS A 452 0.99 4.12 18.69
N ASP A 453 0.80 3.06 19.48
CA ASP A 453 1.53 2.81 20.72
C ASP A 453 2.96 2.24 20.50
N LYS A 454 3.37 1.99 19.24
CA LYS A 454 4.66 1.40 18.88
C LYS A 454 5.63 2.44 18.34
N ILE A 455 6.92 2.24 18.62
CA ILE A 455 8.01 2.98 17.97
C ILE A 455 8.30 2.39 16.58
N SER A 456 8.33 1.05 16.50
CA SER A 456 8.54 0.31 15.26
C SER A 456 7.87 -1.06 15.34
N VAL A 457 7.59 -1.65 14.17
CA VAL A 457 7.07 -3.00 14.01
C VAL A 457 7.97 -3.76 13.04
N ASP A 458 8.42 -4.96 13.44
CA ASP A 458 9.07 -5.88 12.52
C ASP A 458 8.00 -6.52 11.63
N HIS A 459 8.03 -6.13 10.36
CA HIS A 459 7.13 -6.60 9.31
C HIS A 459 7.90 -7.33 8.20
N SER A 460 9.14 -7.77 8.48
CA SER A 460 9.91 -8.63 7.57
C SER A 460 9.22 -9.99 7.33
N THR A 461 8.37 -10.40 8.27
CA THR A 461 7.52 -11.58 8.17
C THR A 461 6.09 -11.24 8.60
N SER A 462 5.16 -12.16 8.36
CA SER A 462 3.77 -12.06 8.82
C SER A 462 3.61 -12.14 10.36
N THR A 463 4.69 -12.40 11.11
CA THR A 463 4.67 -12.76 12.54
C THR A 463 3.94 -11.74 13.41
N TYR A 464 4.18 -10.43 13.25
CA TYR A 464 3.53 -9.42 14.07
C TYR A 464 2.02 -9.40 13.85
N PHE A 465 1.60 -9.31 12.58
CA PHE A 465 0.20 -9.33 12.19
C PHE A 465 -0.50 -10.60 12.68
N PHE A 466 0.12 -11.75 12.47
CA PHE A 466 -0.40 -13.05 12.88
C PHE A 466 -0.62 -13.14 14.39
N LYS A 467 0.36 -12.71 15.20
CA LYS A 467 0.24 -12.69 16.66
C LYS A 467 -0.87 -11.75 17.12
N ALA A 468 -0.98 -10.56 16.51
CA ALA A 468 -2.03 -9.60 16.81
C ALA A 468 -3.42 -10.14 16.47
N LEU A 469 -3.57 -10.81 15.32
CA LEU A 469 -4.80 -11.49 14.90
C LEU A 469 -5.21 -12.57 15.90
N CYS A 470 -4.26 -13.43 16.30
CA CYS A 470 -4.50 -14.48 17.27
C CYS A 470 -4.88 -13.91 18.65
N ASP A 471 -4.22 -12.83 19.09
CA ASP A 471 -4.53 -12.19 20.36
C ASP A 471 -5.87 -11.46 20.36
N TYR A 472 -6.32 -10.93 19.22
CA TYR A 472 -7.61 -10.26 19.11
C TYR A 472 -8.77 -11.25 19.22
N PHE A 473 -8.76 -12.32 18.42
CA PHE A 473 -9.83 -13.33 18.40
C PHE A 473 -9.67 -14.42 19.46
N LYS A 474 -8.50 -14.51 20.12
CA LYS A 474 -8.14 -15.59 21.06
C LYS A 474 -8.18 -16.97 20.41
N GLU A 475 -7.75 -17.03 19.15
CA GLU A 475 -7.76 -18.24 18.31
C GLU A 475 -6.45 -18.35 17.53
N ASP A 476 -6.06 -19.57 17.20
CA ASP A 476 -4.90 -19.87 16.36
C ASP A 476 -5.31 -19.89 14.88
N PHE A 477 -4.78 -18.92 14.12
CA PHE A 477 -5.05 -18.73 12.69
C PHE A 477 -4.08 -19.48 11.79
N SER A 478 -3.23 -20.36 12.31
CA SER A 478 -2.33 -21.19 11.51
C SER A 478 -3.04 -21.86 10.32
N PRO A 479 -4.26 -22.43 10.47
CA PRO A 479 -4.98 -22.99 9.33
C PRO A 479 -5.25 -21.99 8.20
N PHE A 480 -5.64 -20.75 8.50
CA PHE A 480 -5.90 -19.74 7.48
C PHE A 480 -4.64 -19.40 6.68
N PHE A 481 -3.52 -19.19 7.37
CA PHE A 481 -2.24 -18.85 6.73
C PHE A 481 -1.74 -20.01 5.86
N GLU A 482 -1.94 -21.25 6.30
CA GLU A 482 -1.63 -22.46 5.53
C GLU A 482 -2.46 -22.58 4.24
N HIS A 483 -3.78 -22.35 4.31
CA HIS A 483 -4.66 -22.36 3.13
C HIS A 483 -4.31 -21.28 2.11
N TRP A 484 -3.84 -20.12 2.56
CA TRP A 484 -3.37 -19.05 1.68
C TRP A 484 -1.89 -19.19 1.30
N GLY A 485 -1.15 -20.12 1.89
CA GLY A 485 0.26 -20.34 1.62
C GLY A 485 1.18 -19.22 2.10
N TYR A 486 0.79 -18.48 3.13
CA TYR A 486 1.64 -17.51 3.81
C TYR A 486 2.59 -18.21 4.77
N SER A 487 3.89 -17.91 4.66
CA SER A 487 4.90 -18.48 5.56
C SER A 487 4.64 -18.03 7.00
N LEU A 488 4.77 -18.98 7.93
CA LEU A 488 4.70 -18.76 9.38
C LEU A 488 5.96 -19.30 10.02
N THR A 489 6.58 -18.50 10.86
CA THR A 489 7.75 -18.92 11.66
C THR A 489 7.33 -19.91 12.75
N ASP A 490 8.24 -20.79 13.16
CA ASP A 490 8.02 -21.69 14.29
C ASP A 490 7.70 -20.93 15.59
N GLU A 491 8.28 -19.74 15.77
CA GLU A 491 7.98 -18.85 16.88
C GLU A 491 6.51 -18.40 16.86
N ALA A 492 5.99 -17.99 15.70
CA ALA A 492 4.60 -17.57 15.53
C ALA A 492 3.64 -18.72 15.86
N ARG A 493 3.90 -19.93 15.33
CA ARG A 493 3.09 -21.13 15.60
C ARG A 493 3.12 -21.52 17.08
N SER A 494 4.31 -21.50 17.69
CA SER A 494 4.46 -21.78 19.11
C SER A 494 3.67 -20.76 19.96
N TYR A 495 3.71 -19.48 19.60
CA TYR A 495 2.93 -18.44 20.27
C TYR A 495 1.42 -18.67 20.17
N ALA A 496 0.92 -19.02 18.99
CA ALA A 496 -0.51 -19.22 18.75
C ALA A 496 -1.06 -20.48 19.43
N SER A 497 -0.21 -21.49 19.67
CA SER A 497 -0.61 -22.77 20.27
C SER A 497 -1.27 -22.70 21.65
N LYS A 498 -1.15 -21.54 22.34
CA LYS A 498 -1.83 -21.23 23.60
C LYS A 498 -3.35 -21.01 23.43
N TYR A 499 -3.81 -20.78 22.21
CA TYR A 499 -5.21 -20.59 21.85
C TYR A 499 -5.80 -21.85 21.19
N PRO A 500 -7.13 -22.06 21.25
CA PRO A 500 -7.79 -23.03 20.39
C PRO A 500 -7.65 -22.64 18.92
N LEU A 501 -7.70 -23.61 18.00
CA LEU A 501 -7.77 -23.30 16.57
C LEU A 501 -8.99 -22.46 16.24
N MET A 502 -8.88 -21.63 15.20
CA MET A 502 -10.02 -20.96 14.58
C MET A 502 -11.15 -21.96 14.26
N ASP A 503 -12.40 -21.56 14.49
CA ASP A 503 -13.57 -22.45 14.40
C ASP A 503 -14.36 -22.33 13.09
N LYS A 504 -14.06 -21.34 12.24
CA LYS A 504 -14.66 -21.17 10.91
C LYS A 504 -13.64 -21.21 9.79
N ALA A 505 -13.96 -21.92 8.71
CA ALA A 505 -13.18 -21.94 7.47
C ALA A 505 -13.38 -20.66 6.65
N ILE A 506 -12.83 -19.53 7.13
CA ILE A 506 -13.07 -18.20 6.56
C ILE A 506 -12.51 -18.03 5.14
N TRP A 507 -11.59 -18.89 4.71
CA TRP A 507 -11.15 -18.95 3.30
C TRP A 507 -12.27 -19.30 2.32
N LYS A 508 -13.44 -19.72 2.80
CA LYS A 508 -14.66 -19.94 2.01
C LYS A 508 -15.58 -18.72 1.92
N TYR A 509 -15.26 -17.62 2.61
CA TYR A 509 -16.00 -16.36 2.46
C TYR A 509 -15.83 -15.83 1.04
N SER A 510 -16.94 -15.52 0.38
CA SER A 510 -16.99 -15.13 -1.03
C SER A 510 -17.42 -13.66 -1.18
N PRO A 511 -16.49 -12.71 -1.34
CA PRO A 511 -16.84 -11.28 -1.27
C PRO A 511 -17.76 -10.79 -2.40
N LEU A 512 -17.89 -11.54 -3.49
CA LEU A 512 -18.75 -11.17 -4.61
C LEU A 512 -20.13 -11.81 -4.56
N ALA A 513 -20.36 -12.77 -3.66
CA ALA A 513 -21.66 -13.41 -3.52
C ALA A 513 -22.70 -12.46 -2.89
N GLU A 514 -23.97 -12.70 -3.17
CA GLU A 514 -25.09 -11.97 -2.55
C GLU A 514 -25.08 -12.13 -1.02
N ASN A 515 -24.77 -13.34 -0.54
CA ASN A 515 -24.48 -13.62 0.86
C ASN A 515 -23.03 -14.14 1.00
N PRO A 516 -22.06 -13.27 1.31
CA PRO A 516 -20.64 -13.62 1.34
C PRO A 516 -20.26 -14.74 2.31
N SER A 517 -20.95 -14.85 3.45
CA SER A 517 -20.67 -15.84 4.49
C SER A 517 -21.34 -17.20 4.23
N SER A 518 -22.15 -17.35 3.18
CA SER A 518 -22.94 -18.57 2.92
C SER A 518 -22.11 -19.84 2.72
N GLY A 519 -20.85 -19.72 2.27
CA GLY A 519 -19.91 -20.83 2.12
C GLY A 519 -19.08 -21.13 3.37
N VAL A 520 -19.12 -20.26 4.39
CA VAL A 520 -18.30 -20.40 5.60
C VAL A 520 -18.90 -21.48 6.50
N VAL A 521 -18.12 -22.53 6.73
CA VAL A 521 -18.49 -23.69 7.55
C VAL A 521 -17.59 -23.81 8.78
N ASP A 522 -17.98 -24.66 9.73
CA ASP A 522 -17.13 -25.00 10.86
C ASP A 522 -15.82 -25.64 10.38
N PHE A 523 -14.70 -25.18 10.94
CA PHE A 523 -13.39 -25.76 10.66
C PHE A 523 -13.23 -27.08 11.43
N PRO A 524 -12.98 -28.22 10.74
CA PRO A 524 -12.75 -29.48 11.42
C PRO A 524 -11.34 -29.49 12.02
N SER A 525 -11.24 -29.25 13.33
CA SER A 525 -9.96 -29.32 14.05
C SER A 525 -9.39 -30.74 14.15
N ASN A 526 -10.21 -31.77 13.89
CA ASN A 526 -9.79 -33.16 13.97
C ASN A 526 -8.92 -33.53 12.77
N GLY A 527 -7.75 -34.12 13.02
CA GLY A 527 -6.76 -34.41 11.99
C GLY A 527 -5.94 -33.20 11.55
N TYR A 528 -5.99 -32.08 12.28
CA TYR A 528 -5.07 -30.96 12.01
C TYR A 528 -3.64 -31.32 12.44
N HIS A 529 -2.69 -31.13 11.52
CA HIS A 529 -1.28 -31.41 11.73
C HIS A 529 -0.63 -30.28 12.54
N TYR A 530 -0.48 -30.41 13.85
CA TYR A 530 0.25 -29.44 14.65
C TYR A 530 1.75 -29.60 14.43
N ARG A 531 2.42 -28.57 13.91
CA ARG A 531 3.88 -28.59 13.66
C ARG A 531 4.63 -28.42 14.99
N HIS A 532 5.71 -29.16 15.17
CA HIS A 532 6.62 -28.93 16.29
C HIS A 532 7.49 -27.70 16.07
N ASN A 533 7.91 -27.05 17.15
CA ASN A 533 8.90 -25.97 17.09
C ASN A 533 10.30 -26.58 16.86
N ARG A 534 11.01 -26.09 15.84
CA ARG A 534 12.32 -26.60 15.40
C ARG A 534 13.47 -25.64 15.72
N ALA A 535 13.23 -24.56 16.47
CA ALA A 535 14.23 -23.51 16.71
C ALA A 535 15.55 -24.02 17.33
N ASP A 536 15.48 -25.07 18.17
CA ASP A 536 16.65 -25.67 18.82
C ASP A 536 17.18 -26.92 18.11
N TRP A 537 16.52 -27.36 17.03
CA TRP A 537 16.90 -28.60 16.34
C TRP A 537 18.24 -28.44 15.63
N GLU A 538 18.98 -29.55 15.54
CA GLU A 538 20.17 -29.64 14.70
C GLU A 538 19.93 -30.63 13.57
N ILE A 539 20.43 -30.28 12.39
CA ILE A 539 20.32 -31.12 11.20
C ILE A 539 21.65 -31.19 10.45
N TYR A 540 22.00 -32.41 10.02
CA TYR A 540 23.20 -32.71 9.28
C TYR A 540 22.84 -33.47 8.00
N ALA A 541 23.49 -33.12 6.90
CA ALA A 541 23.35 -33.81 5.61
C ALA A 541 24.64 -34.55 5.29
N LEU A 542 24.57 -35.88 5.16
CA LEU A 542 25.72 -36.75 4.95
C LEU A 542 25.57 -37.60 3.70
N ASP A 543 26.69 -37.91 3.05
CA ASP A 543 26.77 -38.95 2.02
C ASP A 543 26.94 -40.35 2.64
N ALA A 544 27.02 -41.40 1.81
CA ALA A 544 27.19 -42.76 2.32
C ALA A 544 28.55 -43.01 3.02
N ASN A 545 29.52 -42.11 2.85
CA ASN A 545 30.83 -42.17 3.51
C ASN A 545 30.88 -41.34 4.80
N GLY A 546 29.80 -40.64 5.16
CA GLY A 546 29.74 -39.75 6.32
C GLY A 546 30.39 -38.38 6.11
N SER A 547 30.59 -37.96 4.86
CA SER A 547 31.04 -36.60 4.53
C SER A 547 29.85 -35.65 4.39
N ASP A 548 30.06 -34.39 4.74
CA ASP A 548 29.07 -33.32 4.53
C ASP A 548 28.61 -33.30 3.06
N ASN A 549 27.30 -33.33 2.87
CA ASN A 549 26.68 -33.47 1.56
C ASN A 549 25.74 -32.30 1.26
N PHE A 550 26.32 -31.15 0.94
CA PHE A 550 25.59 -29.97 0.52
C PHE A 550 26.47 -29.02 -0.31
N ASN A 551 25.85 -28.13 -1.08
CA ASN A 551 26.56 -27.03 -1.74
C ASN A 551 26.63 -25.77 -0.87
N SER A 552 27.58 -24.89 -1.21
CA SER A 552 27.72 -23.58 -0.57
C SER A 552 26.40 -22.79 -0.65
N GLY A 553 25.87 -22.39 0.52
CA GLY A 553 24.62 -21.64 0.63
C GLY A 553 23.34 -22.48 0.60
N GLN A 554 23.44 -23.81 0.50
CA GLN A 554 22.31 -24.76 0.49
C GLN A 554 22.49 -25.83 1.57
N SER A 555 22.92 -25.39 2.75
CA SER A 555 23.20 -26.22 3.92
C SER A 555 21.89 -26.73 4.56
N PRO A 556 21.95 -27.85 5.32
CA PRO A 556 20.75 -28.50 5.85
C PRO A 556 19.95 -27.66 6.85
N ASP A 557 20.56 -26.69 7.54
CA ASP A 557 19.88 -25.76 8.48
C ASP A 557 18.75 -24.96 7.81
N ARG A 558 18.84 -24.74 6.50
CA ARG A 558 17.78 -24.10 5.69
C ARG A 558 16.47 -24.86 5.68
N LEU A 559 16.47 -26.16 6.00
CA LEU A 559 15.23 -26.93 6.11
C LEU A 559 14.41 -26.59 7.35
N LEU A 560 14.98 -25.83 8.30
CA LEU A 560 14.41 -25.50 9.60
C LEU A 560 14.13 -24.00 9.76
N ASP A 561 14.48 -23.15 8.80
CA ASP A 561 14.40 -21.69 8.94
C ASP A 561 13.01 -21.09 8.67
N SER A 562 12.05 -21.94 8.30
CA SER A 562 10.67 -21.56 7.92
C SER A 562 10.59 -20.65 6.68
N ASP A 563 11.68 -20.51 5.91
CA ASP A 563 11.72 -19.78 4.65
C ASP A 563 11.75 -20.73 3.46
N LYS A 564 10.56 -20.93 2.86
CA LYS A 564 10.36 -21.79 1.68
C LYS A 564 11.15 -21.36 0.44
N SER A 565 11.72 -20.15 0.43
CA SER A 565 12.59 -19.68 -0.65
C SER A 565 14.03 -20.18 -0.55
N THR A 566 14.42 -20.71 0.61
CA THR A 566 15.72 -21.33 0.84
C THR A 566 15.58 -22.84 0.94
N GLY A 567 16.70 -23.57 0.98
CA GLY A 567 16.64 -25.02 1.11
C GLY A 567 17.98 -25.71 1.07
N TRP A 568 17.94 -27.01 1.36
CA TRP A 568 19.08 -27.90 1.23
C TRP A 568 19.16 -28.48 -0.17
N THR A 569 20.37 -28.63 -0.68
CA THR A 569 20.64 -29.40 -1.91
C THR A 569 21.92 -30.19 -1.72
N SER A 570 21.85 -31.50 -1.94
CA SER A 570 23.02 -32.37 -1.88
C SER A 570 24.09 -31.95 -2.89
N TYR A 571 25.34 -32.26 -2.59
CA TYR A 571 26.48 -31.86 -3.42
C TYR A 571 26.36 -32.37 -4.85
N TYR A 572 26.58 -31.47 -5.82
CA TYR A 572 26.65 -31.82 -7.24
C TYR A 572 27.86 -31.12 -7.89
N ASN A 573 28.81 -31.92 -8.39
CA ASN A 573 29.97 -31.39 -9.12
C ASN A 573 30.36 -32.40 -10.20
N ASN A 574 29.76 -32.27 -11.39
CA ASN A 574 29.97 -33.12 -12.58
C ASN A 574 29.85 -34.66 -12.40
N ASP A 575 29.73 -35.38 -13.52
CA ASP A 575 29.38 -36.82 -13.56
C ASP A 575 30.39 -37.75 -12.85
N THR A 576 31.60 -37.28 -12.55
CA THR A 576 32.68 -38.11 -11.99
C THR A 576 32.93 -37.92 -10.49
N SER A 577 32.30 -36.95 -9.84
CA SER A 577 32.53 -36.65 -8.41
C SER A 577 31.26 -36.52 -7.56
N THR A 578 30.15 -37.10 -8.02
CA THR A 578 28.90 -37.17 -7.22
C THR A 578 29.02 -38.24 -6.12
N PRO A 579 28.70 -37.92 -4.86
CA PRO A 579 28.80 -38.88 -3.75
C PRO A 579 27.95 -40.16 -3.93
N PRO A 580 28.35 -41.29 -3.30
CA PRO A 580 27.56 -42.51 -3.31
C PRO A 580 26.28 -42.38 -2.46
N LEU A 581 25.19 -43.00 -2.94
CA LEU A 581 23.97 -43.23 -2.16
C LEU A 581 24.20 -44.37 -1.16
N PRO A 582 23.42 -44.45 -0.05
CA PRO A 582 22.36 -43.52 0.35
C PRO A 582 22.88 -42.18 0.87
N TYR A 583 22.06 -41.13 0.75
CA TYR A 583 22.28 -39.89 1.51
C TYR A 583 21.45 -39.91 2.79
N TYR A 584 21.88 -39.13 3.78
CA TYR A 584 21.24 -39.07 5.08
C TYR A 584 20.99 -37.63 5.49
N LEU A 585 19.78 -37.33 5.95
CA LEU A 585 19.51 -36.18 6.80
C LEU A 585 19.34 -36.70 8.23
N PHE A 586 20.24 -36.33 9.12
CA PHE A 586 20.18 -36.68 10.53
C PHE A 586 19.71 -35.47 11.33
N ILE A 587 18.66 -35.67 12.13
CA ILE A 587 18.00 -34.62 12.91
C ILE A 587 18.10 -34.97 14.41
N ASP A 588 18.64 -34.06 15.21
CA ASP A 588 18.50 -34.06 16.67
C ASP A 588 17.46 -33.02 17.07
N MET A 589 16.29 -33.50 17.51
CA MET A 589 15.20 -32.65 17.99
C MET A 589 15.47 -32.08 19.40
N LYS A 590 16.64 -32.38 19.98
CA LYS A 590 17.12 -32.03 21.34
C LYS A 590 16.38 -32.67 22.49
N GLU A 591 15.07 -32.90 22.34
CA GLU A 591 14.22 -33.51 23.36
C GLU A 591 13.39 -34.65 22.76
N THR A 592 13.11 -35.67 23.58
CA THR A 592 12.22 -36.77 23.19
C THR A 592 10.79 -36.24 23.08
N THR A 593 10.22 -36.32 21.88
CA THR A 593 8.94 -35.71 21.52
C THR A 593 7.96 -36.75 20.97
N ASP A 594 6.67 -36.59 21.25
CA ASP A 594 5.59 -37.37 20.65
C ASP A 594 5.42 -36.96 19.17
N VAL A 595 5.61 -37.89 18.23
CA VAL A 595 5.53 -37.62 16.79
C VAL A 595 4.50 -38.54 16.13
N ASN A 596 3.57 -37.94 15.39
CA ASN A 596 2.59 -38.69 14.58
C ASN A 596 3.01 -38.82 13.12
N GLY A 597 3.91 -37.97 12.63
CA GLY A 597 4.41 -38.05 11.27
C GLY A 597 5.43 -36.96 10.94
N VAL A 598 5.84 -36.94 9.68
CA VAL A 598 6.79 -35.94 9.13
C VAL A 598 6.13 -35.14 8.02
N PHE A 599 6.59 -33.90 7.86
CA PHE A 599 6.27 -33.10 6.68
C PHE A 599 7.54 -32.64 5.99
N LEU A 600 7.46 -32.48 4.67
CA LEU A 600 8.55 -31.96 3.84
C LEU A 600 8.04 -31.23 2.61
N ALA A 601 8.80 -30.27 2.12
CA ALA A 601 8.53 -29.53 0.88
C ALA A 601 9.68 -29.67 -0.12
N GLY A 602 9.35 -29.81 -1.40
CA GLY A 602 10.32 -29.87 -2.49
C GLY A 602 10.85 -28.50 -2.89
N ASN A 603 12.04 -28.47 -3.51
CA ASN A 603 12.64 -27.24 -4.02
C ASN A 603 12.23 -26.95 -5.48
N ASN A 604 12.54 -25.74 -5.96
CA ASN A 604 12.38 -25.25 -7.33
C ASN A 604 13.32 -25.91 -8.37
N SER A 605 13.79 -27.12 -8.09
CA SER A 605 14.68 -27.90 -8.96
C SER A 605 13.94 -29.11 -9.52
N ASP A 606 14.31 -29.56 -10.73
CA ASP A 606 13.82 -30.80 -11.34
C ASP A 606 14.32 -32.06 -10.60
N PHE A 607 14.53 -32.01 -9.28
CA PHE A 607 15.16 -33.05 -8.48
C PHE A 607 14.23 -33.53 -7.37
N ALA A 608 13.28 -34.38 -7.72
CA ALA A 608 12.31 -34.94 -6.78
C ALA A 608 12.83 -36.26 -6.18
N ALA A 609 12.78 -36.41 -4.86
CA ALA A 609 13.12 -37.70 -4.24
C ALA A 609 12.16 -38.80 -4.71
N THR A 610 12.67 -40.02 -4.94
CA THR A 610 11.83 -41.16 -5.34
C THR A 610 11.44 -42.05 -4.19
N LYS A 611 12.26 -42.04 -3.13
CA LYS A 611 12.12 -42.86 -1.95
C LYS A 611 12.82 -42.22 -0.75
N LEU A 612 12.11 -42.21 0.37
CA LEU A 612 12.54 -41.76 1.68
C LEU A 612 12.29 -42.89 2.67
N ILE A 613 13.23 -43.15 3.57
CA ILE A 613 13.04 -44.08 4.69
C ILE A 613 13.28 -43.29 5.97
N ILE A 614 12.27 -43.20 6.82
CA ILE A 614 12.36 -42.49 8.11
C ILE A 614 12.70 -43.52 9.19
N GLU A 615 13.81 -43.28 9.87
CA GLU A 615 14.36 -44.19 10.88
C GLU A 615 14.58 -43.45 12.20
N THR A 616 14.56 -44.19 13.30
CA THR A 616 14.93 -43.70 14.64
C THR A 616 15.81 -44.75 15.34
N PRO A 617 16.76 -44.36 16.20
CA PRO A 617 17.61 -45.33 16.87
C PRO A 617 16.81 -46.13 17.92
N VAL A 618 17.13 -47.41 18.07
CA VAL A 618 16.50 -48.28 19.07
C VAL A 618 16.89 -47.85 20.50
N ASN A 619 18.10 -47.32 20.68
CA ASN A 619 18.61 -46.77 21.93
C ASN A 619 18.78 -45.24 21.79
N GLN A 620 18.34 -44.46 22.79
CA GLN A 620 18.33 -42.98 22.74
C GLN A 620 19.53 -42.33 23.46
N ASP A 621 20.68 -43.01 23.54
CA ASP A 621 21.92 -42.37 24.02
C ASP A 621 22.33 -41.23 23.09
N ILE A 622 23.18 -40.31 23.57
CA ILE A 622 23.66 -39.17 22.77
C ILE A 622 24.41 -39.71 21.54
N ILE A 623 23.89 -39.41 20.35
CA ILE A 623 24.49 -39.81 19.07
C ILE A 623 25.46 -38.73 18.60
N ASN A 624 26.76 -39.05 18.62
CA ASN A 624 27.81 -38.16 18.08
C ASN A 624 28.11 -38.43 16.60
N ASN A 625 27.95 -39.68 16.14
CA ASN A 625 28.12 -40.07 14.75
C ASN A 625 26.91 -40.90 14.31
N PRO A 626 26.01 -40.38 13.47
CA PRO A 626 24.77 -41.06 13.08
C PRO A 626 24.98 -42.27 12.15
N LEU A 627 26.21 -42.47 11.65
CA LEU A 627 26.62 -43.60 10.82
C LEU A 627 27.51 -44.61 11.57
N ASP A 628 27.62 -44.51 12.90
CA ASP A 628 28.29 -45.54 13.70
C ASP A 628 27.58 -46.88 13.52
N GLU A 629 28.33 -47.90 13.10
CA GLU A 629 27.82 -49.25 12.83
C GLU A 629 27.19 -49.93 14.07
N ASN A 630 27.51 -49.45 15.28
CA ASN A 630 26.93 -49.95 16.52
C ASN A 630 25.53 -49.39 16.81
N ILE A 631 25.09 -48.36 16.10
CA ILE A 631 23.75 -47.79 16.26
C ILE A 631 22.76 -48.63 15.44
N VAL A 632 21.85 -49.28 16.15
CA VAL A 632 20.73 -50.00 15.52
C VAL A 632 19.62 -49.00 15.21
N TRP A 633 19.36 -48.82 13.92
CA TRP A 633 18.28 -47.98 13.42
C TRP A 633 17.04 -48.82 13.13
N ARG A 634 15.89 -48.36 13.62
CA ARG A 634 14.58 -48.94 13.35
C ARG A 634 13.84 -48.07 12.34
N GLU A 635 13.41 -48.67 11.25
CA GLU A 635 12.50 -48.04 10.28
C GLU A 635 11.15 -47.77 10.94
N ILE A 636 10.66 -46.54 10.79
CA ILE A 636 9.31 -46.12 11.19
C ILE A 636 8.38 -46.23 10.00
N VAL A 637 8.78 -45.63 8.86
CA VAL A 637 7.98 -45.58 7.64
C VAL A 637 8.87 -45.47 6.41
N GLN A 638 8.44 -46.11 5.32
CA GLN A 638 8.94 -45.89 3.97
C GLN A 638 7.93 -45.04 3.20
N ILE A 639 8.42 -43.99 2.55
CA ILE A 639 7.63 -43.11 1.71
C ILE A 639 8.23 -43.16 0.31
N ASP A 640 7.47 -43.66 -0.67
CA ASP A 640 7.96 -43.80 -2.04
C ASP A 640 7.00 -43.16 -3.05
N SER A 641 7.59 -42.81 -4.19
CA SER A 641 6.94 -42.08 -5.27
C SER A 641 5.97 -42.93 -6.10
N ILE A 642 5.77 -44.21 -5.76
CA ILE A 642 4.73 -45.06 -6.33
C ILE A 642 3.45 -44.92 -5.50
N ALA A 643 3.57 -44.98 -4.17
CA ALA A 643 2.47 -44.74 -3.24
C ALA A 643 2.07 -43.25 -3.16
N HIS A 644 3.07 -42.37 -3.32
CA HIS A 644 2.93 -40.91 -3.25
C HIS A 644 3.50 -40.29 -4.53
N PRO A 645 2.79 -40.27 -5.67
CA PRO A 645 3.30 -39.70 -6.92
C PRO A 645 3.79 -38.25 -6.80
N GLU A 646 3.29 -37.51 -5.81
CA GLU A 646 3.67 -36.15 -5.43
C GLU A 646 4.99 -36.03 -4.66
N LEU A 647 5.57 -37.15 -4.20
CA LEU A 647 6.78 -37.20 -3.38
C LEU A 647 7.94 -36.41 -4.00
N PRO A 648 8.55 -35.56 -3.18
CA PRO A 648 8.35 -34.11 -3.28
C PRO A 648 8.80 -33.59 -4.65
N ASN A 649 7.89 -33.63 -5.61
CA ASN A 649 7.97 -32.90 -6.87
C ASN A 649 7.20 -31.57 -6.80
N ILE A 650 6.55 -31.32 -5.65
CA ILE A 650 5.73 -30.13 -5.42
C ILE A 650 6.40 -29.25 -4.36
N LYS A 651 6.26 -27.93 -4.54
CA LYS A 651 6.78 -26.92 -3.60
C LYS A 651 5.96 -26.81 -2.30
N SER A 652 4.81 -27.48 -2.31
CA SER A 652 3.86 -27.61 -1.22
C SER A 652 4.35 -28.59 -0.15
N GLU A 653 3.98 -28.35 1.12
CA GLU A 653 4.25 -29.29 2.22
C GLU A 653 3.46 -30.60 2.01
N GLY A 654 4.16 -31.73 1.86
CA GLY A 654 3.55 -33.06 1.94
C GLY A 654 3.54 -33.56 3.39
N PHE A 655 2.42 -34.12 3.84
CA PHE A 655 2.25 -34.71 5.18
C PHE A 655 2.23 -36.23 5.09
N TYR A 656 3.05 -36.89 5.91
CA TYR A 656 3.20 -38.34 5.90
C TYR A 656 3.08 -38.88 7.32
N ASP A 657 1.95 -39.52 7.59
CA ASP A 657 1.66 -40.17 8.88
C ASP A 657 2.59 -41.37 9.13
N PHE A 658 2.98 -41.52 10.39
CA PHE A 658 3.57 -42.76 10.88
C PHE A 658 2.48 -43.82 11.12
N PRO A 659 2.82 -45.12 11.02
CA PRO A 659 1.88 -46.20 11.33
C PRO A 659 1.33 -46.16 12.76
N SER A 660 2.09 -45.57 13.68
CA SER A 660 1.71 -45.32 15.06
C SER A 660 2.44 -44.09 15.61
N LYS A 661 1.91 -43.49 16.68
CA LYS A 661 2.60 -42.41 17.40
C LYS A 661 3.93 -42.92 17.96
N GLU A 662 5.01 -42.20 17.68
CA GLU A 662 6.37 -42.51 18.13
C GLU A 662 6.86 -41.52 19.18
N GLN A 663 7.76 -41.96 20.07
CA GLN A 663 8.48 -41.09 21.01
C GLN A 663 9.95 -41.04 20.64
N VAL A 664 10.36 -39.95 19.99
CA VAL A 664 11.68 -39.86 19.35
C VAL A 664 12.37 -38.54 19.67
N ARG A 665 13.69 -38.61 19.86
CA ARG A 665 14.59 -37.45 19.85
C ARG A 665 15.35 -37.33 18.54
N TYR A 666 15.76 -38.47 18.00
CA TYR A 666 16.56 -38.54 16.78
C TYR A 666 15.76 -39.12 15.63
N LEU A 667 15.85 -38.47 14.47
CA LEU A 667 15.35 -38.99 13.21
C LEU A 667 16.50 -39.06 12.20
N ARG A 668 16.48 -40.08 11.37
CA ARG A 668 17.34 -40.19 10.19
C ARG A 668 16.48 -40.43 8.96
N ILE A 669 16.56 -39.52 8.01
CA ILE A 669 15.96 -39.67 6.69
C ILE A 669 17.02 -40.29 5.79
N LYS A 670 16.79 -41.50 5.34
CA LYS A 670 17.64 -42.20 4.39
C LYS A 670 17.07 -42.05 2.99
N LEU A 671 17.91 -41.60 2.06
CA LEU A 671 17.62 -41.41 0.64
C LEU A 671 18.40 -42.46 -0.16
N PRO A 672 17.83 -43.67 -0.37
CA PRO A 672 18.55 -44.79 -0.96
C PRO A 672 18.64 -44.75 -2.49
N GLU A 673 17.81 -43.94 -3.14
CA GLU A 673 17.60 -43.96 -4.58
C GLU A 673 17.96 -42.61 -5.24
N PRO A 674 18.31 -42.62 -6.55
CA PRO A 674 18.47 -41.40 -7.33
C PRO A 674 17.16 -40.60 -7.40
N ASN A 675 17.25 -39.29 -7.58
CA ASN A 675 16.08 -38.43 -7.80
C ASN A 675 15.44 -38.62 -9.18
N ARG A 676 14.16 -38.23 -9.28
CA ARG A 676 13.40 -37.97 -10.51
C ARG A 676 13.75 -36.60 -11.08
N ASN A 677 13.65 -36.47 -12.41
CA ASN A 677 13.67 -35.21 -13.17
C ASN A 677 12.76 -35.31 -14.41
N ASP A 678 12.62 -34.24 -15.17
CA ASP A 678 11.77 -34.18 -16.39
C ASP A 678 12.14 -35.20 -17.48
N ASN A 679 13.35 -35.77 -17.42
CA ASN A 679 13.82 -36.82 -18.33
C ASN A 679 13.59 -38.23 -17.74
N TRP A 680 12.79 -38.37 -16.69
CA TRP A 680 12.62 -39.63 -15.99
C TRP A 680 11.96 -40.71 -16.85
N ASN A 681 12.62 -41.86 -16.98
CA ASN A 681 12.10 -43.05 -17.65
C ASN A 681 12.30 -44.28 -16.75
N GLU A 682 11.20 -44.88 -16.29
CA GLU A 682 11.19 -46.08 -15.43
C GLU A 682 11.89 -47.30 -16.05
N THR A 683 12.07 -47.30 -17.37
CA THR A 683 12.66 -48.39 -18.15
C THR A 683 14.13 -48.19 -18.53
N ASP A 684 14.72 -46.99 -18.38
CA ASP A 684 16.13 -46.71 -18.70
C ASP A 684 16.80 -45.82 -17.64
N MET A 685 17.21 -46.46 -16.53
CA MET A 685 17.93 -45.81 -15.44
C MET A 685 19.40 -45.46 -15.77
N SER A 686 19.91 -45.83 -16.95
CA SER A 686 21.33 -45.65 -17.30
C SER A 686 21.72 -44.21 -17.65
N ARG A 687 20.72 -43.34 -17.88
CA ARG A 687 20.91 -41.92 -18.20
C ARG A 687 20.95 -41.00 -16.98
N PHE A 688 20.63 -41.49 -15.78
CA PHE A 688 20.59 -40.68 -14.56
C PHE A 688 21.98 -40.56 -13.94
N ARG A 689 22.70 -39.51 -14.32
CA ARG A 689 24.05 -39.22 -13.82
C ARG A 689 24.06 -38.33 -12.57
N PHE A 690 22.96 -37.64 -12.28
CA PHE A 690 22.84 -36.74 -11.15
C PHE A 690 22.05 -37.42 -10.05
N ARG A 691 22.70 -37.68 -8.91
CA ARG A 691 22.08 -38.17 -7.66
C ARG A 691 21.91 -36.96 -6.76
N VAL A 692 21.03 -36.03 -7.14
CA VAL A 692 20.88 -34.74 -6.46
C VAL A 692 19.54 -34.74 -5.75
N GLN A 693 19.55 -34.47 -4.45
CA GLN A 693 18.35 -34.39 -3.64
C GLN A 693 18.22 -32.95 -3.15
N SER A 694 17.00 -32.41 -3.16
CA SER A 694 16.73 -31.05 -2.71
C SER A 694 15.38 -30.91 -2.03
N PHE A 695 15.37 -30.22 -0.89
CA PHE A 695 14.17 -29.89 -0.13
C PHE A 695 14.26 -28.43 0.34
N THR A 696 13.12 -27.81 0.56
CA THR A 696 13.02 -26.44 1.10
C THR A 696 12.60 -26.45 2.56
N GLU A 697 11.93 -27.50 3.01
CA GLU A 697 11.46 -27.59 4.39
C GLU A 697 11.39 -29.04 4.87
N PHE A 698 11.67 -29.25 6.16
CA PHE A 698 11.43 -30.51 6.86
C PHE A 698 10.98 -30.26 8.30
N GLY A 699 10.06 -31.09 8.80
CA GLY A 699 9.72 -31.12 10.21
C GLY A 699 8.86 -32.31 10.60
N THR A 700 8.39 -32.29 11.84
CA THR A 700 7.47 -33.31 12.37
C THR A 700 6.17 -32.66 12.84
N PHE A 701 5.10 -33.46 12.89
CA PHE A 701 3.81 -33.02 13.40
C PHE A 701 3.21 -34.01 14.41
N TYR A 702 2.22 -33.54 15.15
CA TYR A 702 1.41 -34.31 16.07
C TYR A 702 -0.08 -33.97 15.94
N TYR A 703 -0.93 -34.86 16.43
CA TYR A 703 -2.37 -34.62 16.59
C TYR A 703 -2.67 -34.31 18.05
N LYS A 704 -3.45 -33.25 18.31
CA LYS A 704 -4.01 -33.03 19.66
C LYS A 704 -5.15 -34.04 19.92
N PRO A 705 -5.28 -34.54 21.16
CA PRO A 705 -6.31 -35.50 21.54
C PRO A 705 -7.73 -34.92 21.51
#